data_AF-A0A8R1YT96-F1
#
_entry.id   AF-A0A8R1YT96-F1
#
_cell.length_a   1.000
_cell.length_b   1.000
_cell.length_c   1.000
_cell.angle_alpha   90.00
_cell.angle_beta   90.00
_cell.angle_gamma   90.00
#
_symmetry.space_group_name_H-M   'P 1'
#
loop_
_entity.id
_entity.type
_entity.pdbx_description
1 polymer ?
#
loop_
_entity_poly.entity_id
_entity_poly.type
_entity_poly.pdbx_seq_one_letter_code
_entity_poly.pdbx_strand_id
1 'polypeptide(L)'
;MGGDNVVVAVRVRPFNDREKAKKCQLVVEMPDGKRTGIRDPNKKDDDPKWFTFDYSYWSHDGFKEESNGYSAPADSKYADQRKVFNDLGKGVLDNAWAGYNCSLFAYGQTGSGKSYSMVGTKTNKGIIPIVCEELFNRIGEKKGDDVDCEVFISMFEIYCEKVRDLLTTKQPPKGGLKIREHPKTGFYVEGLSSAPVSSYKEIEGKINEGTKNRTVAATAMNATSSRAHTIVKIKFNQKTKKGGGGTTTKTSEINLVDLAGSERQDKADTEGDRLKEGIVINQSLTTLGRVIKALADQQSSKGKKGGNQVPYRDSALTCLLKNALGGNSKTIMIAALSPADDNYEETLSTLRFADRAKSIKTKAVVNESATERMIRELKEENLRLQQQIGGGGHSSGSEELEALKRQLAENQKEMENLQKTWEQKLAEEAGKHSAIEGHDAALAKKRQCVPHLWNLNEDPALTDVVVHFIPEGEVTVGNKSASPPASIVLNGMAIQPQHAVLHNSGNKKISIEALSGASILINGKEIKGTTELQQNDRILFGGNHLYVFANPTKKGIDKEITYEKAQQEMTQNSGLGVARGGGAKSKEQMILEDELVALMPLVHRANAMAKELGRAVTFEIVLVSPEARGLDKGLTEVWIKVLNQTDDTHFLWEKNRFMSRYYGMQEMYENKMDGDADWNLPKERDPFYEPPDSEVFIGSAVVFLQSLSFLIDSEEAFPIVDFSGNEMGQLNVSLSPCSVAGKEIRGAFVEQPKELVGKNFAFKVKILSAIGLPKRINKTRCKYRFFGEKEVTTKTISGSNPVYSHENTYTYRPVTDKLVDHLHNSNMYVTVWGSQKGRSDRSSRTSTPASTKSTTTNGSHKAHMRLQRLLDAARSAENTVVSIKAIEEVMQGDDDDKGKKGSGRRRSSSKKKKSTESKEIKVDKPKKTTTSKSRERKKKASEAKD
;
A
#
# COMPACT_ATOMS: atom_id res chain seq x y z
N MET A 1 13.94 -13.13 43.37
CA MET A 1 13.21 -13.98 42.40
C MET A 1 13.60 -13.54 40.99
N GLY A 2 13.73 -14.46 40.03
CA GLY A 2 14.00 -14.12 38.63
C GLY A 2 12.70 -13.74 37.91
N GLY A 3 12.79 -12.84 36.93
CA GLY A 3 11.69 -12.55 36.01
C GLY A 3 11.65 -13.53 34.84
N ASP A 4 10.44 -13.79 34.33
CA ASP A 4 10.20 -14.66 33.17
C ASP A 4 10.73 -14.03 31.88
N ASN A 5 11.19 -14.84 30.92
CA ASN A 5 11.46 -14.34 29.56
C ASN A 5 10.15 -14.12 28.79
N VAL A 6 10.15 -13.21 27.82
CA VAL A 6 9.12 -13.18 26.76
C VAL A 6 9.19 -14.48 25.96
N VAL A 7 8.05 -15.18 25.84
CA VAL A 7 7.95 -16.39 25.02
C VAL A 7 7.84 -15.98 23.55
N VAL A 8 8.67 -16.56 22.69
CA VAL A 8 8.68 -16.25 21.26
C VAL A 8 8.34 -17.48 20.43
N ALA A 9 7.26 -17.35 19.67
CA ALA A 9 6.86 -18.30 18.65
C ALA A 9 7.05 -17.71 17.25
N VAL A 10 7.41 -18.56 16.28
CA VAL A 10 7.51 -18.21 14.85
C VAL A 10 6.50 -19.03 14.07
N ARG A 11 5.85 -18.47 13.05
CA ARG A 11 4.90 -19.19 12.18
C ARG A 11 5.10 -18.83 10.72
N VAL A 12 5.29 -19.83 9.86
CA VAL A 12 5.35 -19.66 8.40
C VAL A 12 4.04 -20.14 7.77
N ARG A 13 3.45 -19.34 6.88
CA ARG A 13 2.17 -19.62 6.20
C ARG A 13 2.36 -20.37 4.86
N PRO A 14 1.29 -20.87 4.21
CA PRO A 14 1.35 -21.40 2.85
C PRO A 14 1.76 -20.32 1.87
N PHE A 15 2.21 -20.70 0.66
CA PHE A 15 2.25 -19.76 -0.46
C PHE A 15 0.83 -19.23 -0.74
N ASN A 16 0.72 -17.92 -0.96
CA ASN A 16 -0.50 -17.33 -1.50
C ASN A 16 -0.55 -17.53 -3.04
N ASP A 17 -1.70 -17.28 -3.67
CA ASP A 17 -1.88 -17.61 -5.09
C ASP A 17 -0.99 -16.77 -6.03
N ARG A 18 -0.62 -15.55 -5.61
CA ARG A 18 0.36 -14.70 -6.30
C ARG A 18 1.76 -15.30 -6.29
N GLU A 19 2.22 -15.82 -5.14
CA GLU A 19 3.51 -16.51 -5.00
C GLU A 19 3.54 -17.85 -5.76
N LYS A 20 2.43 -18.61 -5.74
CA LYS A 20 2.25 -19.82 -6.57
C LYS A 20 2.36 -19.48 -8.06
N ALA A 21 1.64 -18.45 -8.52
CA ALA A 21 1.63 -18.04 -9.92
C ALA A 21 3.01 -17.53 -10.39
N LYS A 22 3.72 -16.76 -9.53
CA LYS A 22 5.11 -16.33 -9.75
C LYS A 22 6.14 -17.46 -9.70
N LYS A 23 5.77 -18.65 -9.21
CA LYS A 23 6.70 -19.76 -8.91
C LYS A 23 7.82 -19.31 -7.96
N CYS A 24 7.44 -18.59 -6.91
CA CYS A 24 8.35 -18.18 -5.83
C CYS A 24 9.03 -19.39 -5.17
N GLN A 25 10.28 -19.22 -4.76
CA GLN A 25 11.06 -20.29 -4.12
C GLN A 25 10.90 -20.22 -2.61
N LEU A 26 10.83 -21.40 -1.98
CA LEU A 26 10.75 -21.53 -0.53
C LEU A 26 12.13 -21.21 0.07
N VAL A 27 12.21 -20.20 0.95
CA VAL A 27 13.46 -19.80 1.62
C VAL A 27 13.47 -20.10 3.12
N VAL A 28 12.39 -20.63 3.69
CA VAL A 28 12.24 -20.92 5.13
C VAL A 28 12.25 -22.43 5.39
N GLU A 29 13.08 -22.87 6.33
CA GLU A 29 13.22 -24.27 6.74
C GLU A 29 12.89 -24.42 8.25
N MET A 30 11.99 -25.33 8.63
CA MET A 30 11.71 -25.66 10.05
C MET A 30 11.82 -27.18 10.26
N PRO A 31 12.98 -27.70 10.71
CA PRO A 31 13.21 -29.14 10.87
C PRO A 31 12.61 -29.71 12.16
N ASP A 32 12.25 -28.86 13.12
CA ASP A 32 11.60 -29.23 14.37
C ASP A 32 10.80 -28.04 14.93
N GLY A 33 10.05 -28.27 16.01
CA GLY A 33 9.20 -27.27 16.65
C GLY A 33 9.93 -26.13 17.38
N LYS A 34 11.25 -25.92 17.21
CA LYS A 34 12.03 -24.85 17.87
C LYS A 34 13.01 -24.12 16.94
N ARG A 35 13.57 -24.79 15.94
CA ARG A 35 14.51 -24.19 14.99
C ARG A 35 13.80 -23.64 13.75
N THR A 36 14.17 -22.43 13.35
CA THR A 36 13.83 -21.86 12.03
C THR A 36 15.13 -21.45 11.33
N GLY A 37 15.32 -21.94 10.12
CA GLY A 37 16.38 -21.54 9.20
C GLY A 37 15.82 -20.67 8.08
N ILE A 38 16.65 -19.76 7.55
CA ILE A 38 16.34 -19.02 6.33
C ILE A 38 17.55 -19.01 5.39
N ARG A 39 17.34 -19.29 4.10
CA ARG A 39 18.38 -19.38 3.07
C ARG A 39 18.33 -18.16 2.15
N ASP A 40 19.50 -17.62 1.79
CA ASP A 40 19.60 -16.50 0.85
C ASP A 40 19.34 -16.99 -0.58
N PRO A 41 18.33 -16.46 -1.30
CA PRO A 41 18.05 -16.91 -2.67
C PRO A 41 19.20 -16.63 -3.65
N ASN A 42 20.10 -15.69 -3.32
CA ASN A 42 21.27 -15.33 -4.13
C ASN A 42 22.51 -16.18 -3.80
N LYS A 43 22.49 -16.96 -2.71
CA LYS A 43 23.61 -17.78 -2.24
C LYS A 43 23.13 -19.16 -1.79
N LYS A 44 22.76 -19.98 -2.76
CA LYS A 44 22.12 -21.27 -2.51
C LYS A 44 23.05 -22.28 -1.83
N ASP A 45 24.35 -22.12 -2.08
CA ASP A 45 25.43 -22.94 -1.53
C ASP A 45 25.88 -22.50 -0.12
N ASP A 46 25.46 -21.33 0.38
CA ASP A 46 25.66 -20.93 1.78
C ASP A 46 24.70 -21.74 2.70
N ASP A 47 25.15 -22.07 3.92
CA ASP A 47 24.30 -22.67 4.95
C ASP A 47 23.13 -21.75 5.34
N PRO A 48 21.92 -22.29 5.63
CA PRO A 48 20.82 -21.49 6.17
C PRO A 48 21.19 -20.77 7.45
N LYS A 49 20.73 -19.51 7.58
CA LYS A 49 20.85 -18.80 8.86
C LYS A 49 19.84 -19.34 9.86
N TRP A 50 20.32 -20.13 10.81
CA TRP A 50 19.53 -20.72 11.88
C TRP A 50 19.25 -19.76 13.04
N PHE A 51 18.03 -19.87 13.59
CA PHE A 51 17.54 -19.22 14.80
C PHE A 51 16.82 -20.25 15.68
N THR A 52 16.75 -20.04 17.00
CA THR A 52 16.12 -20.98 17.95
C THR A 52 15.12 -20.31 18.90
N PHE A 53 13.85 -20.58 18.67
CA PHE A 53 12.72 -19.99 19.37
C PHE A 53 12.16 -20.94 20.43
N ASP A 54 11.08 -20.55 21.09
CA ASP A 54 10.40 -21.42 22.05
C ASP A 54 9.41 -22.34 21.31
N TYR A 55 8.82 -21.81 20.24
CA TYR A 55 8.05 -22.56 19.24
C TYR A 55 8.40 -22.14 17.80
N SER A 56 8.40 -23.08 16.86
CA SER A 56 8.45 -22.86 15.41
C SER A 56 7.33 -23.66 14.76
N TYR A 57 6.38 -22.97 14.13
CA TYR A 57 5.16 -23.52 13.57
C TYR A 57 5.23 -23.54 12.04
N TRP A 58 5.30 -24.74 11.50
CA TRP A 58 5.17 -24.97 10.07
C TRP A 58 3.69 -25.02 9.69
N SER A 59 3.15 -23.94 9.12
CA SER A 59 1.77 -23.92 8.60
C SER A 59 1.76 -23.78 7.07
N HIS A 60 2.79 -24.28 6.37
CA HIS A 60 2.97 -24.05 4.93
C HIS A 60 2.37 -25.12 4.02
N ASP A 61 2.66 -26.39 4.32
CA ASP A 61 2.19 -27.60 3.63
C ASP A 61 1.86 -28.69 4.67
N GLY A 62 1.34 -29.84 4.22
CA GLY A 62 0.95 -30.93 5.13
C GLY A 62 -0.45 -30.81 5.72
N PHE A 63 -1.34 -30.03 5.07
CA PHE A 63 -2.76 -29.90 5.46
C PHE A 63 -3.70 -30.49 4.40
N LYS A 64 -4.92 -30.80 4.84
CA LYS A 64 -6.09 -31.14 4.01
C LYS A 64 -7.20 -30.15 4.32
N GLU A 65 -8.01 -29.79 3.33
CA GLU A 65 -9.21 -29.00 3.58
C GLU A 65 -10.41 -29.93 3.83
N GLU A 66 -11.09 -29.73 4.95
CA GLU A 66 -12.31 -30.46 5.31
C GLU A 66 -13.53 -29.85 4.61
N SER A 67 -14.65 -30.58 4.54
CA SER A 67 -15.90 -30.14 3.87
C SER A 67 -16.57 -28.91 4.49
N ASN A 68 -16.02 -28.38 5.59
CA ASN A 68 -16.41 -27.18 6.30
C ASN A 68 -15.47 -25.99 6.02
N GLY A 69 -14.41 -26.16 5.19
CA GLY A 69 -13.38 -25.15 4.93
C GLY A 69 -12.32 -25.01 6.04
N TYR A 70 -12.15 -26.01 6.92
CA TYR A 70 -11.10 -26.06 7.92
C TYR A 70 -9.82 -26.71 7.37
N SER A 71 -8.66 -26.11 7.63
CA SER A 71 -7.36 -26.63 7.21
C SER A 71 -6.81 -27.57 8.28
N ALA A 72 -7.27 -28.83 8.25
CA ALA A 72 -6.84 -29.86 9.20
C ALA A 72 -5.43 -30.40 8.85
N PRO A 73 -4.64 -30.84 9.84
CA PRO A 73 -3.38 -31.54 9.58
C PRO A 73 -3.62 -32.84 8.79
N ALA A 74 -2.79 -33.05 7.77
CA ALA A 74 -2.62 -34.33 7.09
C ALA A 74 -1.41 -35.11 7.63
N ASP A 75 -0.44 -34.41 8.23
CA ASP A 75 0.71 -34.98 8.93
C ASP A 75 0.97 -34.29 10.29
N SER A 76 2.00 -34.71 11.03
CA SER A 76 2.36 -34.14 12.33
C SER A 76 3.29 -32.91 12.27
N LYS A 77 3.66 -32.46 11.07
CA LYS A 77 4.50 -31.27 10.83
C LYS A 77 3.62 -30.02 10.72
N TYR A 78 2.44 -30.13 10.11
CA TYR A 78 1.52 -29.00 9.98
C TYR A 78 0.96 -28.51 11.32
N ALA A 79 1.08 -27.20 11.56
CA ALA A 79 0.54 -26.50 12.72
C ALA A 79 -0.75 -25.75 12.36
N ASP A 80 -1.89 -26.39 12.64
CA ASP A 80 -3.22 -25.81 12.53
C ASP A 80 -3.47 -24.70 13.58
N GLN A 81 -4.67 -24.12 13.57
CA GLN A 81 -5.06 -23.10 14.56
C GLN A 81 -5.16 -23.67 15.98
N ARG A 82 -5.59 -24.94 16.14
CA ARG A 82 -5.84 -25.54 17.46
C ARG A 82 -4.54 -25.88 18.17
N LYS A 83 -3.51 -26.31 17.46
CA LYS A 83 -2.14 -26.50 17.97
C LYS A 83 -1.55 -25.18 18.46
N VAL A 84 -1.60 -24.12 17.65
CA VAL A 84 -1.09 -22.79 18.04
C VAL A 84 -1.85 -22.23 19.24
N PHE A 85 -3.16 -22.47 19.34
CA PHE A 85 -3.93 -22.16 20.56
C PHE A 85 -3.51 -23.01 21.76
N ASN A 86 -3.36 -24.33 21.63
CA ASN A 86 -2.99 -25.22 22.73
C ASN A 86 -1.60 -24.88 23.32
N ASP A 87 -0.65 -24.53 22.45
CA ASP A 87 0.74 -24.25 22.82
C ASP A 87 0.93 -22.82 23.39
N LEU A 88 0.09 -21.85 23.01
CA LEU A 88 0.17 -20.43 23.45
C LEU A 88 -1.07 -19.91 24.19
N GLY A 89 -2.24 -19.99 23.53
CA GLY A 89 -3.51 -19.41 24.02
C GLY A 89 -4.03 -20.05 25.31
N LYS A 90 -3.82 -21.36 25.48
CA LYS A 90 -4.06 -22.03 26.77
C LYS A 90 -3.21 -21.41 27.88
N GLY A 91 -1.93 -21.14 27.61
CA GLY A 91 -1.03 -20.49 28.57
C GLY A 91 -1.46 -19.07 28.93
N VAL A 92 -2.04 -18.31 27.99
CA VAL A 92 -2.66 -16.99 28.27
C VAL A 92 -3.80 -17.14 29.27
N LEU A 93 -4.70 -18.11 29.05
CA LEU A 93 -5.84 -18.35 29.94
C LEU A 93 -5.40 -18.85 31.32
N ASP A 94 -4.50 -19.82 31.39
CA ASP A 94 -4.03 -20.41 32.65
C ASP A 94 -3.36 -19.32 33.54
N ASN A 95 -2.62 -18.38 32.94
CA ASN A 95 -2.06 -17.23 33.65
C ASN A 95 -3.11 -16.18 34.06
N ALA A 96 -4.11 -15.89 33.21
CA ALA A 96 -5.19 -14.97 33.53
C ALA A 96 -6.09 -15.51 34.68
N TRP A 97 -6.40 -16.80 34.67
CA TRP A 97 -7.08 -17.50 35.76
C TRP A 97 -6.28 -17.49 37.06
N ALA A 98 -4.95 -17.59 37.00
CA ALA A 98 -4.09 -17.39 38.17
C ALA A 98 -4.05 -15.92 38.66
N GLY A 99 -4.52 -14.95 37.86
CA GLY A 99 -4.59 -13.53 38.18
C GLY A 99 -3.40 -12.69 37.68
N TYR A 100 -2.60 -13.20 36.74
CA TYR A 100 -1.56 -12.43 36.07
C TYR A 100 -2.12 -11.65 34.87
N ASN A 101 -1.58 -10.45 34.60
CA ASN A 101 -1.80 -9.81 33.30
C ASN A 101 -1.10 -10.60 32.20
N CYS A 102 -1.70 -10.65 31.02
CA CYS A 102 -1.19 -11.36 29.86
C CYS A 102 -1.15 -10.45 28.63
N SER A 103 -0.18 -10.67 27.74
CA SER A 103 -0.04 -9.91 26.51
C SER A 103 0.43 -10.84 25.39
N LEU A 104 -0.36 -10.98 24.33
CA LEU A 104 0.00 -11.76 23.15
C LEU A 104 -0.10 -10.87 21.91
N PHE A 105 1.02 -10.69 21.20
CA PHE A 105 1.07 -9.81 20.02
C PHE A 105 1.68 -10.50 18.80
N ALA A 106 1.08 -10.26 17.63
CA ALA A 106 1.61 -10.70 16.35
C ALA A 106 2.43 -9.61 15.66
N TYR A 107 3.56 -9.99 15.05
CA TYR A 107 4.52 -9.09 14.39
C TYR A 107 5.05 -9.74 13.09
N GLY A 108 5.44 -8.92 12.12
CA GLY A 108 5.86 -9.34 10.78
C GLY A 108 5.23 -8.48 9.68
N GLN A 109 5.66 -8.66 8.43
CA GLN A 109 5.20 -7.82 7.31
C GLN A 109 3.69 -7.96 7.04
N THR A 110 3.11 -7.05 6.26
CA THR A 110 1.77 -7.20 5.68
C THR A 110 1.70 -8.48 4.84
N GLY A 111 0.57 -9.18 4.92
CA GLY A 111 0.38 -10.48 4.26
C GLY A 111 1.15 -11.67 4.87
N SER A 112 1.90 -11.52 5.98
CA SER A 112 2.65 -12.62 6.60
C SER A 112 1.81 -13.63 7.40
N GLY A 113 0.57 -13.30 7.76
CA GLY A 113 -0.30 -14.16 8.58
C GLY A 113 -0.50 -13.73 10.05
N LYS A 114 -0.18 -12.48 10.40
CA LYS A 114 -0.47 -11.89 11.72
C LYS A 114 -1.96 -12.02 12.09
N SER A 115 -2.83 -11.38 11.32
CA SER A 115 -4.29 -11.38 11.49
C SER A 115 -4.91 -12.78 11.39
N TYR A 116 -4.33 -13.67 10.58
CA TYR A 116 -4.74 -15.08 10.51
C TYR A 116 -4.42 -15.85 11.81
N SER A 117 -3.35 -15.48 12.52
CA SER A 117 -3.01 -16.09 13.82
C SER A 117 -3.81 -15.45 14.97
N MET A 118 -4.07 -14.15 14.90
CA MET A 118 -4.83 -13.42 15.93
C MET A 118 -6.34 -13.63 15.80
N VAL A 119 -6.94 -13.29 14.67
CA VAL A 119 -8.40 -13.37 14.42
C VAL A 119 -8.77 -14.66 13.68
N GLY A 120 -7.99 -15.04 12.66
CA GLY A 120 -8.29 -16.18 11.79
C GLY A 120 -9.34 -15.90 10.73
N THR A 121 -9.94 -16.95 10.19
CA THR A 121 -11.11 -16.87 9.29
C THR A 121 -12.35 -17.44 9.97
N LYS A 122 -13.52 -17.31 9.33
CA LYS A 122 -14.81 -17.86 9.82
C LYS A 122 -14.76 -19.37 10.13
N THR A 123 -13.92 -20.11 9.40
CA THR A 123 -13.71 -21.56 9.57
C THR A 123 -12.47 -21.83 10.44
N ASN A 124 -11.34 -21.19 10.12
CA ASN A 124 -10.07 -21.34 10.81
C ASN A 124 -9.93 -20.25 11.87
N LYS A 125 -10.76 -20.29 12.93
CA LYS A 125 -10.73 -19.37 14.08
C LYS A 125 -9.29 -19.18 14.61
N GLY A 126 -8.88 -17.94 14.86
CA GLY A 126 -7.57 -17.60 15.43
C GLY A 126 -7.55 -17.61 16.96
N ILE A 127 -6.46 -17.11 17.55
CA ILE A 127 -6.26 -17.09 19.01
C ILE A 127 -7.36 -16.30 19.73
N ILE A 128 -7.74 -15.12 19.24
CA ILE A 128 -8.74 -14.24 19.88
C ILE A 128 -10.08 -14.97 20.10
N PRO A 129 -10.78 -15.46 19.06
CA PRO A 129 -12.05 -16.13 19.27
C PRO A 129 -11.92 -17.40 20.13
N ILE A 130 -10.87 -18.22 19.96
CA ILE A 130 -10.72 -19.46 20.76
C ILE A 130 -10.41 -19.14 22.24
N VAL A 131 -9.61 -18.11 22.54
CA VAL A 131 -9.36 -17.64 23.92
C VAL A 131 -10.66 -17.15 24.57
N CYS A 132 -11.50 -16.41 23.85
CA CYS A 132 -12.78 -15.92 24.36
C CYS A 132 -13.81 -17.05 24.58
N GLU A 133 -13.84 -18.04 23.69
CA GLU A 133 -14.72 -19.22 23.76
C GLU A 133 -14.34 -20.10 24.96
N GLU A 134 -13.06 -20.46 25.07
CA GLU A 134 -12.52 -21.26 26.18
C GLU A 134 -12.60 -20.54 27.53
N LEU A 135 -12.46 -19.21 27.58
CA LEU A 135 -12.67 -18.43 28.81
C LEU A 135 -14.09 -18.65 29.36
N PHE A 136 -15.11 -18.55 28.51
CA PHE A 136 -16.50 -18.75 28.93
C PHE A 136 -16.85 -20.21 29.20
N ASN A 137 -16.23 -21.17 28.52
CA ASN A 137 -16.34 -22.60 28.86
C ASN A 137 -15.90 -22.84 30.31
N ARG A 138 -14.70 -22.36 30.69
CA ARG A 138 -14.15 -22.49 32.05
C ARG A 138 -14.94 -21.72 33.11
N ILE A 139 -15.53 -20.57 32.76
CA ILE A 139 -16.50 -19.87 33.63
C ILE A 139 -17.75 -20.75 33.83
N GLY A 140 -18.23 -21.43 32.78
CA GLY A 140 -19.33 -22.38 32.84
C GLY A 140 -19.05 -23.58 33.74
N GLU A 141 -17.87 -24.21 33.59
CA GLU A 141 -17.40 -25.34 34.40
C GLU A 141 -17.30 -25.00 35.91
N LYS A 142 -17.08 -23.72 36.25
CA LYS A 142 -16.98 -23.23 37.63
C LYS A 142 -18.28 -22.66 38.21
N LYS A 143 -19.42 -22.76 37.51
CA LYS A 143 -20.72 -22.35 38.05
C LYS A 143 -21.17 -23.29 39.18
N GLY A 144 -20.78 -22.93 40.42
CA GLY A 144 -21.00 -23.73 41.64
C GLY A 144 -19.89 -23.52 42.67
N ASP A 145 -18.69 -23.10 42.23
CA ASP A 145 -17.66 -22.54 43.12
C ASP A 145 -18.14 -21.21 43.72
N ASP A 146 -17.65 -20.83 44.90
CA ASP A 146 -17.93 -19.53 45.54
C ASP A 146 -17.09 -18.39 44.93
N VAL A 147 -17.11 -18.29 43.59
CA VAL A 147 -16.27 -17.43 42.76
C VAL A 147 -17.10 -16.75 41.67
N ASP A 148 -17.53 -15.52 41.93
CA ASP A 148 -18.28 -14.71 40.98
C ASP A 148 -17.33 -14.14 39.90
N CYS A 149 -17.66 -14.32 38.62
CA CYS A 149 -16.80 -13.94 37.49
C CYS A 149 -17.39 -12.76 36.70
N GLU A 150 -16.57 -11.73 36.44
CA GLU A 150 -16.93 -10.58 35.59
C GLU A 150 -15.95 -10.47 34.41
N VAL A 151 -16.48 -10.29 33.19
CA VAL A 151 -15.68 -10.16 31.97
C VAL A 151 -16.05 -8.85 31.26
N PHE A 152 -15.06 -8.03 30.94
CA PHE A 152 -15.23 -6.82 30.16
C PHE A 152 -14.35 -6.86 28.91
N ILE A 153 -14.84 -6.30 27.80
CA ILE A 153 -14.09 -6.19 26.54
C ILE A 153 -13.96 -4.72 26.09
N SER A 154 -12.75 -4.37 25.64
CA SER A 154 -12.43 -3.14 24.92
C SER A 154 -11.78 -3.51 23.60
N MET A 155 -12.14 -2.84 22.51
CA MET A 155 -11.47 -2.97 21.21
C MET A 155 -11.13 -1.58 20.69
N PHE A 156 -9.87 -1.36 20.34
CA PHE A 156 -9.39 -0.06 19.87
C PHE A 156 -8.24 -0.21 18.86
N GLU A 157 -8.02 0.82 18.07
CA GLU A 157 -6.91 0.91 17.13
C GLU A 157 -5.96 2.08 17.44
N ILE A 158 -4.72 1.97 16.97
CA ILE A 158 -3.72 3.04 16.96
C ILE A 158 -3.25 3.22 15.51
N TYR A 159 -3.50 4.40 14.95
CA TYR A 159 -3.12 4.77 13.59
C TYR A 159 -2.56 6.20 13.58
N CYS A 160 -1.38 6.41 13.00
CA CYS A 160 -0.64 7.68 13.03
C CYS A 160 -0.56 8.29 14.45
N GLU A 161 -0.25 7.44 15.44
CA GLU A 161 -0.23 7.74 16.88
C GLU A 161 -1.56 8.21 17.52
N LYS A 162 -2.62 8.48 16.73
CA LYS A 162 -3.98 8.76 17.19
C LYS A 162 -4.65 7.44 17.65
N VAL A 163 -5.21 7.43 18.87
CA VAL A 163 -5.94 6.25 19.41
C VAL A 163 -7.44 6.38 19.13
N ARG A 164 -8.09 5.31 18.64
CA ARG A 164 -9.54 5.25 18.39
C ARG A 164 -10.17 4.03 19.06
N ASP A 165 -11.16 4.28 19.91
CA ASP A 165 -12.09 3.25 20.39
C ASP A 165 -12.99 2.76 19.25
N LEU A 166 -13.10 1.44 19.10
CA LEU A 166 -13.89 0.77 18.06
C LEU A 166 -15.24 0.26 18.59
N LEU A 167 -15.48 0.24 19.91
CA LEU A 167 -16.76 -0.17 20.51
C LEU A 167 -17.71 1.01 20.77
N THR A 168 -17.60 2.06 19.95
CA THR A 168 -18.40 3.28 20.05
C THR A 168 -18.65 3.90 18.67
N THR A 169 -19.87 4.38 18.45
CA THR A 169 -20.26 5.13 17.23
C THR A 169 -20.12 6.64 17.40
N LYS A 170 -19.65 7.11 18.57
CA LYS A 170 -19.37 8.53 18.82
C LYS A 170 -18.19 8.98 17.95
N GLN A 171 -18.26 10.19 17.41
CA GLN A 171 -17.09 10.80 16.77
C GLN A 171 -15.93 10.86 17.78
N PRO A 172 -14.72 10.39 17.43
CA PRO A 172 -13.57 10.50 18.31
C PRO A 172 -13.22 11.99 18.52
N PRO A 173 -12.67 12.37 19.68
CA PRO A 173 -12.14 13.71 19.87
C PRO A 173 -11.00 13.98 18.88
N LYS A 174 -10.81 15.25 18.49
CA LYS A 174 -9.72 15.67 17.60
C LYS A 174 -8.37 15.27 18.20
N GLY A 175 -7.55 14.57 17.41
CA GLY A 175 -6.29 13.95 17.86
C GLY A 175 -6.42 12.54 18.45
N GLY A 176 -7.63 12.00 18.60
CA GLY A 176 -7.88 10.68 19.20
C GLY A 176 -7.95 10.70 20.72
N LEU A 177 -8.19 9.52 21.31
CA LEU A 177 -8.22 9.35 22.77
C LEU A 177 -6.83 9.54 23.38
N LYS A 178 -6.76 10.21 24.52
CA LYS A 178 -5.49 10.53 25.19
C LYS A 178 -4.96 9.33 25.96
N ILE A 179 -3.63 9.17 25.97
CA ILE A 179 -2.94 8.23 26.84
C ILE A 179 -2.46 8.98 28.09
N ARG A 180 -2.76 8.44 29.27
CA ARG A 180 -2.31 8.95 30.58
C ARG A 180 -1.56 7.87 31.35
N GLU A 181 -0.75 8.27 32.34
CA GLU A 181 0.02 7.34 33.20
C GLU A 181 -0.47 7.43 34.65
N HIS A 182 -1.04 6.36 35.18
CA HIS A 182 -1.43 6.26 36.60
C HIS A 182 -0.30 5.57 37.41
N PRO A 183 0.11 6.10 38.58
CA PRO A 183 1.32 5.64 39.28
C PRO A 183 1.38 4.14 39.65
N LYS A 184 0.25 3.45 39.78
CA LYS A 184 0.21 2.02 40.17
C LYS A 184 -0.05 1.06 39.01
N THR A 185 -0.81 1.47 37.99
CA THR A 185 -1.23 0.59 36.87
C THR A 185 -0.46 0.85 35.57
N GLY A 186 0.20 2.00 35.45
CA GLY A 186 0.94 2.39 34.24
C GLY A 186 0.08 3.16 33.25
N PHE A 187 0.35 2.98 31.96
CA PHE A 187 -0.34 3.70 30.90
C PHE A 187 -1.75 3.15 30.63
N TYR A 188 -2.71 4.04 30.47
CA TYR A 188 -4.10 3.74 30.09
C TYR A 188 -4.62 4.75 29.05
N VAL A 189 -5.71 4.38 28.37
CA VAL A 189 -6.41 5.25 27.42
C VAL A 189 -7.60 5.91 28.14
N GLU A 190 -7.59 7.24 28.19
CA GLU A 190 -8.67 8.06 28.74
C GLU A 190 -9.95 7.89 27.91
N GLY A 191 -11.08 7.59 28.56
CA GLY A 191 -12.39 7.52 27.91
C GLY A 191 -12.66 6.31 27.02
N LEU A 192 -11.77 5.32 26.96
CA LEU A 192 -11.95 4.06 26.22
C LEU A 192 -13.15 3.25 26.77
N SER A 193 -14.04 2.79 25.88
CA SER A 193 -15.18 1.95 26.26
C SER A 193 -14.74 0.57 26.75
N SER A 194 -15.44 0.07 27.78
CA SER A 194 -15.21 -1.23 28.40
C SER A 194 -16.58 -1.91 28.59
N ALA A 195 -17.00 -2.68 27.59
CA ALA A 195 -18.32 -3.31 27.54
C ALA A 195 -18.36 -4.56 28.43
N PRO A 196 -19.31 -4.68 29.38
CA PRO A 196 -19.51 -5.91 30.16
C PRO A 196 -20.13 -6.99 29.27
N VAL A 197 -19.72 -8.25 29.44
CA VAL A 197 -20.17 -9.38 28.63
C VAL A 197 -20.38 -10.65 29.49
N SER A 198 -21.42 -11.42 29.18
CA SER A 198 -21.81 -12.64 29.90
C SER A 198 -21.56 -13.95 29.13
N SER A 199 -21.25 -13.85 27.83
CA SER A 199 -21.04 -15.01 26.95
C SER A 199 -20.04 -14.74 25.80
N TYR A 200 -19.52 -15.82 25.20
CA TYR A 200 -18.70 -15.73 23.99
C TYR A 200 -19.44 -15.04 22.83
N LYS A 201 -20.76 -15.26 22.70
CA LYS A 201 -21.59 -14.66 21.65
C LYS A 201 -21.61 -13.13 21.74
N GLU A 202 -21.64 -12.57 22.94
CA GLU A 202 -21.57 -11.10 23.14
C GLU A 202 -20.18 -10.55 22.80
N ILE A 203 -19.11 -11.29 23.12
CA ILE A 203 -17.75 -10.93 22.67
C ILE A 203 -17.66 -10.96 21.14
N GLU A 204 -18.18 -11.99 20.48
CA GLU A 204 -18.19 -12.10 19.02
C GLU A 204 -19.00 -10.96 18.39
N GLY A 205 -20.16 -10.61 18.97
CA GLY A 205 -20.93 -9.42 18.63
C GLY A 205 -20.13 -8.12 18.75
N LYS A 206 -19.38 -7.94 19.84
CA LYS A 206 -18.53 -6.75 20.04
C LYS A 206 -17.31 -6.69 19.11
N ILE A 207 -16.68 -7.83 18.79
CA ILE A 207 -15.59 -7.89 17.80
C ILE A 207 -16.13 -7.56 16.41
N ASN A 208 -17.33 -8.03 16.07
CA ASN A 208 -18.01 -7.67 14.82
C ASN A 208 -18.38 -6.17 14.76
N GLU A 209 -18.90 -5.61 15.86
CA GLU A 209 -19.15 -4.15 16.00
C GLU A 209 -17.86 -3.34 15.75
N GLY A 210 -16.76 -3.71 16.41
CA GLY A 210 -15.47 -3.05 16.24
C GLY A 210 -14.88 -3.19 14.83
N THR A 211 -15.05 -4.34 14.19
CA THR A 211 -14.60 -4.60 12.81
C THR A 211 -15.41 -3.78 11.79
N LYS A 212 -16.71 -3.60 12.03
CA LYS A 212 -17.62 -2.73 11.26
C LYS A 212 -17.20 -1.26 11.37
N ASN A 213 -16.94 -0.79 12.58
CA ASN A 213 -16.46 0.57 12.83
C ASN A 213 -15.07 0.82 12.23
N ARG A 214 -14.13 -0.15 12.32
CA ARG A 214 -12.80 -0.12 11.67
C ARG A 214 -12.91 -0.03 10.15
N THR A 215 -13.81 -0.78 9.52
CA THR A 215 -14.02 -0.74 8.06
C THR A 215 -14.51 0.64 7.60
N VAL A 216 -15.51 1.20 8.30
CA VAL A 216 -16.05 2.53 7.99
C VAL A 216 -14.98 3.62 8.20
N ALA A 217 -14.19 3.54 9.27
CA ALA A 217 -13.11 4.47 9.55
C ALA A 217 -11.98 4.42 8.48
N ALA A 218 -11.50 3.22 8.15
CA ALA A 218 -10.49 3.01 7.11
C ALA A 218 -10.91 3.62 5.76
N THR A 219 -12.14 3.33 5.32
CA THR A 219 -12.66 3.81 4.03
C THR A 219 -12.94 5.32 4.05
N ALA A 220 -13.28 5.91 5.19
CA ALA A 220 -13.54 7.35 5.34
C ALA A 220 -12.27 8.21 5.43
N MET A 221 -11.18 7.68 5.96
CA MET A 221 -9.90 8.38 6.16
C MET A 221 -8.81 7.96 5.17
N ASN A 222 -9.12 7.06 4.24
CA ASN A 222 -8.14 6.43 3.32
C ASN A 222 -7.06 5.61 4.06
N ALA A 223 -7.26 5.32 5.35
CA ALA A 223 -6.29 4.69 6.23
C ALA A 223 -6.25 3.17 5.98
N THR A 224 -5.12 2.66 5.48
CA THR A 224 -4.99 1.21 5.26
C THR A 224 -4.94 0.46 6.59
N SER A 225 -5.79 -0.55 6.71
CA SER A 225 -5.88 -1.50 7.83
C SER A 225 -4.55 -2.14 8.24
N SER A 226 -3.66 -2.39 7.27
CA SER A 226 -2.29 -2.89 7.48
C SER A 226 -1.39 -1.94 8.29
N ARG A 227 -1.79 -0.69 8.49
CA ARG A 227 -1.03 0.37 9.19
C ARG A 227 -1.58 0.72 10.56
N ALA A 228 -2.74 0.19 10.93
CA ALA A 228 -3.36 0.39 12.22
C ALA A 228 -3.09 -0.82 13.14
N HIS A 229 -2.51 -0.58 14.31
CA HIS A 229 -2.40 -1.61 15.35
C HIS A 229 -3.77 -1.83 15.96
N THR A 230 -4.27 -3.05 15.99
CA THR A 230 -5.59 -3.39 16.56
C THR A 230 -5.40 -4.13 17.88
N ILE A 231 -6.02 -3.64 18.94
CA ILE A 231 -5.92 -4.19 20.29
C ILE A 231 -7.31 -4.63 20.76
N VAL A 232 -7.45 -5.91 21.10
CA VAL A 232 -8.55 -6.43 21.91
C VAL A 232 -8.03 -6.62 23.34
N LYS A 233 -8.57 -5.83 24.27
CA LYS A 233 -8.31 -5.99 25.71
C LYS A 233 -9.51 -6.69 26.35
N ILE A 234 -9.26 -7.76 27.10
CA ILE A 234 -10.24 -8.41 27.96
C ILE A 234 -9.79 -8.18 29.40
N LYS A 235 -10.68 -7.61 30.24
CA LYS A 235 -10.46 -7.51 31.69
C LYS A 235 -11.33 -8.56 32.38
N PHE A 236 -10.68 -9.46 33.12
CA PHE A 236 -11.32 -10.57 33.81
C PHE A 236 -11.12 -10.43 35.33
N ASN A 237 -12.23 -10.30 36.05
CA ASN A 237 -12.26 -10.27 37.51
C ASN A 237 -12.81 -11.61 38.04
N GLN A 238 -12.14 -12.17 39.05
CA GLN A 238 -12.64 -13.30 39.84
C GLN A 238 -12.84 -12.84 41.29
N LYS A 239 -14.07 -12.88 41.79
CA LYS A 239 -14.46 -12.45 43.14
C LYS A 239 -14.73 -13.68 44.00
N THR A 240 -13.77 -14.08 44.83
CA THR A 240 -13.93 -15.19 45.77
C THR A 240 -14.38 -14.66 47.13
N LYS A 241 -15.47 -15.17 47.68
CA LYS A 241 -15.88 -14.83 49.05
C LYS A 241 -14.99 -15.57 50.05
N LYS A 242 -14.70 -14.95 51.19
CA LYS A 242 -13.98 -15.60 52.32
C LYS A 242 -14.98 -15.91 53.43
N GLY A 243 -14.79 -17.04 54.11
CA GLY A 243 -15.61 -17.50 55.25
C GLY A 243 -15.60 -16.60 56.51
N GLY A 244 -15.14 -15.35 56.40
CA GLY A 244 -15.25 -14.29 57.40
C GLY A 244 -15.97 -13.04 56.88
N GLY A 245 -16.74 -13.13 55.78
CA GLY A 245 -17.61 -12.06 55.29
C GLY A 245 -17.00 -11.04 54.31
N GLY A 246 -15.70 -11.14 54.00
CA GLY A 246 -15.02 -10.27 53.03
C GLY A 246 -14.84 -10.91 51.64
N THR A 247 -14.80 -10.11 50.57
CA THR A 247 -14.57 -10.60 49.19
C THR A 247 -13.15 -10.27 48.72
N THR A 248 -12.50 -11.20 47.99
CA THR A 248 -11.17 -11.01 47.41
C THR A 248 -11.25 -11.07 45.89
N THR A 249 -10.75 -10.03 45.21
CA THR A 249 -10.87 -9.89 43.76
C THR A 249 -9.51 -10.07 43.07
N LYS A 250 -9.32 -11.19 42.39
CA LYS A 250 -8.20 -11.34 41.45
C LYS A 250 -8.57 -10.67 40.13
N THR A 251 -7.64 -9.89 39.56
CA THR A 251 -7.85 -9.17 38.30
C THR A 251 -6.76 -9.55 37.30
N SER A 252 -7.14 -9.75 36.04
CA SER A 252 -6.20 -9.93 34.93
C SER A 252 -6.64 -9.10 33.74
N GLU A 253 -5.69 -8.43 33.09
CA GLU A 253 -5.88 -7.88 31.75
C GLU A 253 -5.19 -8.78 30.73
N ILE A 254 -5.97 -9.34 29.80
CA ILE A 254 -5.48 -10.05 28.62
C ILE A 254 -5.47 -9.06 27.46
N ASN A 255 -4.29 -8.79 26.90
CA ASN A 255 -4.13 -7.88 25.76
C ASN A 255 -3.75 -8.70 24.53
N LEU A 256 -4.65 -8.78 23.54
CA LEU A 256 -4.45 -9.51 22.29
C LEU A 256 -4.30 -8.49 21.17
N VAL A 257 -3.12 -8.47 20.53
CA VAL A 257 -2.69 -7.37 19.65
C VAL A 257 -2.29 -7.87 18.27
N ASP A 258 -2.93 -7.33 17.23
CA ASP A 258 -2.50 -7.46 15.85
C ASP A 258 -1.80 -6.16 15.45
N LEU A 259 -0.47 -6.19 15.27
CA LEU A 259 0.31 -5.00 14.93
C LEU A 259 0.18 -4.64 13.45
N ALA A 260 0.57 -3.43 13.08
CA ALA A 260 0.79 -3.03 11.70
C ALA A 260 1.88 -3.88 11.00
N GLY A 261 1.96 -3.77 9.67
CA GLY A 261 3.04 -4.32 8.85
C GLY A 261 4.42 -3.86 9.30
N SER A 262 5.34 -4.81 9.52
CA SER A 262 6.74 -4.50 9.90
C SER A 262 7.63 -4.05 8.74
N GLU A 263 7.13 -4.10 7.51
CA GLU A 263 7.88 -3.77 6.32
C GLU A 263 8.45 -2.35 6.36
N ARG A 264 9.72 -2.25 5.95
CA ARG A 264 10.38 -0.97 5.80
C ARG A 264 9.95 -0.33 4.50
N GLN A 265 9.74 0.98 4.55
CA GLN A 265 9.88 1.79 3.36
C GLN A 265 11.39 1.84 3.07
N ASP A 266 11.79 1.54 1.85
CA ASP A 266 13.20 1.47 1.47
C ASP A 266 13.91 2.82 1.68
N LYS A 267 15.24 2.78 1.74
CA LYS A 267 16.03 3.93 2.15
C LYS A 267 15.82 5.11 1.21
N ALA A 268 15.28 6.20 1.74
CA ALA A 268 15.47 7.55 1.24
C ALA A 268 16.97 7.80 0.91
N ASP A 269 17.28 7.91 -0.38
CA ASP A 269 18.65 8.11 -0.89
C ASP A 269 19.22 9.49 -0.54
N THR A 270 18.36 10.49 -0.31
CA THR A 270 18.79 11.84 0.05
C THR A 270 18.57 12.13 1.54
N GLU A 271 19.47 12.92 2.10
CA GLU A 271 19.38 13.40 3.49
C GLU A 271 18.18 14.34 3.71
N GLY A 272 17.72 15.00 2.64
CA GLY A 272 16.48 15.80 2.64
C GLY A 272 15.21 14.95 2.69
N ASP A 273 15.14 13.84 1.95
CA ASP A 273 13.98 12.94 1.98
C ASP A 273 13.81 12.29 3.36
N ARG A 274 14.90 11.91 4.04
CA ARG A 274 14.85 11.42 5.44
C ARG A 274 14.16 12.38 6.41
N LEU A 275 14.23 13.68 6.13
CA LEU A 275 13.61 14.75 6.92
C LEU A 275 12.12 14.99 6.56
N LYS A 276 11.65 14.46 5.43
CA LYS A 276 10.26 14.55 4.95
C LYS A 276 9.43 13.29 5.19
N GLU A 277 10.07 12.12 5.20
CA GLU A 277 9.38 10.85 4.95
C GLU A 277 9.15 9.95 6.18
N GLY A 278 10.04 9.98 7.18
CA GLY A 278 10.20 8.83 8.08
C GLY A 278 9.43 8.82 9.42
N ILE A 279 8.83 9.93 9.85
CA ILE A 279 8.72 10.19 11.30
C ILE A 279 7.48 9.59 11.98
N VAL A 280 6.26 9.72 11.45
CA VAL A 280 5.01 9.44 12.20
C VAL A 280 4.42 8.04 11.97
N ILE A 281 4.22 7.63 10.72
CA ILE A 281 3.44 6.40 10.44
C ILE A 281 4.11 5.13 10.98
N ASN A 282 5.43 5.00 10.78
CA ASN A 282 6.22 3.91 11.33
C ASN A 282 6.83 4.25 12.71
N GLN A 283 6.36 5.32 13.40
CA GLN A 283 6.86 5.75 14.71
C GLN A 283 6.70 4.65 15.75
N SER A 284 5.47 4.21 15.98
CA SER A 284 5.08 3.04 16.77
C SER A 284 6.02 1.83 16.62
N LEU A 285 6.25 1.33 15.39
CA LEU A 285 7.09 0.15 15.15
C LEU A 285 8.60 0.43 15.26
N THR A 286 9.06 1.61 14.86
CA THR A 286 10.47 2.02 14.99
C THR A 286 10.84 2.18 16.48
N THR A 287 9.97 2.82 17.25
CA THR A 287 10.10 2.97 18.70
C THR A 287 9.95 1.63 19.41
N LEU A 288 9.04 0.75 19.00
CA LEU A 288 8.97 -0.64 19.49
C LEU A 288 10.31 -1.38 19.28
N GLY A 289 10.92 -1.23 18.09
CA GLY A 289 12.25 -1.78 17.79
C GLY A 289 13.37 -1.17 18.64
N ARG A 290 13.28 0.13 18.98
CA ARG A 290 14.20 0.83 19.91
C ARG A 290 14.04 0.33 21.35
N VAL A 291 12.80 0.16 21.82
CA VAL A 291 12.46 -0.38 23.16
C VAL A 291 12.98 -1.81 23.30
N ILE A 292 12.68 -2.69 22.35
CA ILE A 292 13.13 -4.09 22.36
C ILE A 292 14.66 -4.18 22.33
N LYS A 293 15.33 -3.36 21.51
CA LYS A 293 16.80 -3.28 21.53
C LYS A 293 17.33 -2.81 22.88
N ALA A 294 16.80 -1.73 23.45
CA ALA A 294 17.26 -1.19 24.72
C ALA A 294 17.11 -2.21 25.87
N LEU A 295 16.02 -2.97 25.92
CA LEU A 295 15.79 -4.03 26.90
C LEU A 295 16.78 -5.21 26.73
N ALA A 296 17.05 -5.63 25.50
CA ALA A 296 18.04 -6.67 25.21
C ALA A 296 19.46 -6.23 25.60
N ASP A 297 19.87 -5.04 25.17
CA ASP A 297 21.20 -4.46 25.44
C ASP A 297 21.43 -4.21 26.94
N GLN A 298 20.40 -3.84 27.71
CA GLN A 298 20.47 -3.73 29.17
C GLN A 298 20.72 -5.08 29.85
N GLN A 299 20.24 -6.19 29.28
CA GLN A 299 20.39 -7.51 29.89
C GLN A 299 21.74 -8.17 29.56
N SER A 300 22.35 -7.87 28.41
CA SER A 300 23.75 -8.24 28.13
C SER A 300 24.74 -7.41 28.95
N SER A 301 24.47 -6.10 29.10
CA SER A 301 25.41 -5.11 29.67
C SER A 301 25.46 -5.07 31.20
N LYS A 302 25.55 -6.24 31.87
CA LYS A 302 25.69 -6.34 33.33
C LYS A 302 26.93 -5.57 33.84
N GLY A 303 26.72 -4.39 34.42
CA GLY A 303 27.71 -3.70 35.26
C GLY A 303 27.91 -2.20 34.99
N LYS A 304 27.56 -1.69 33.80
CA LYS A 304 27.70 -0.25 33.52
C LYS A 304 26.51 0.55 34.08
N LYS A 305 26.76 1.34 35.14
CA LYS A 305 25.83 2.37 35.63
C LYS A 305 25.71 3.51 34.62
N GLY A 306 24.88 3.31 33.61
CA GLY A 306 24.66 4.24 32.49
C GLY A 306 23.73 3.66 31.43
N GLY A 307 22.74 2.86 31.84
CA GLY A 307 21.78 2.27 30.90
C GLY A 307 20.86 3.35 30.34
N ASN A 308 20.82 3.50 29.01
CA ASN A 308 19.90 4.41 28.34
C ASN A 308 18.45 4.16 28.78
N GLN A 309 17.73 5.25 29.03
CA GLN A 309 16.30 5.22 29.34
C GLN A 309 15.54 4.53 28.20
N VAL A 310 14.68 3.57 28.55
CA VAL A 310 13.89 2.83 27.55
C VAL A 310 12.79 3.76 27.00
N PRO A 311 12.71 4.00 25.68
CA PRO A 311 11.91 5.07 25.09
C PRO A 311 10.41 4.70 24.95
N TYR A 312 9.76 4.30 26.05
CA TYR A 312 8.33 3.95 26.01
C TYR A 312 7.43 5.11 25.59
N ARG A 313 7.79 6.34 25.98
CA ARG A 313 7.00 7.57 25.72
C ARG A 313 7.12 8.10 24.30
N ASP A 314 8.04 7.57 23.49
CA ASP A 314 8.28 7.99 22.11
C ASP A 314 7.24 7.45 21.12
N SER A 315 6.25 6.64 21.56
CA SER A 315 5.06 6.28 20.77
C SER A 315 3.89 5.83 21.65
N ALA A 316 2.66 6.04 21.18
CA ALA A 316 1.42 5.58 21.77
C ALA A 316 1.40 4.05 21.99
N LEU A 317 1.89 3.30 21.00
CA LEU A 317 2.01 1.84 21.07
C LEU A 317 2.94 1.40 22.22
N THR A 318 4.12 2.03 22.36
CA THR A 318 5.08 1.63 23.40
C THR A 318 4.72 2.14 24.79
N CYS A 319 3.91 3.18 24.92
CA CYS A 319 3.26 3.52 26.19
C CYS A 319 2.37 2.35 26.64
N LEU A 320 1.43 1.92 25.80
CA LEU A 320 0.45 0.89 26.14
C LEU A 320 1.08 -0.51 26.29
N LEU A 321 2.12 -0.82 25.50
CA LEU A 321 2.89 -2.06 25.62
C LEU A 321 3.98 -2.05 26.71
N LYS A 322 4.15 -0.97 27.48
CA LYS A 322 5.13 -0.90 28.60
C LYS A 322 4.97 -2.05 29.60
N ASN A 323 3.73 -2.44 29.92
CA ASN A 323 3.48 -3.55 30.84
C ASN A 323 3.81 -4.92 30.21
N ALA A 324 3.65 -5.07 28.90
CA ALA A 324 4.03 -6.27 28.15
C ALA A 324 5.56 -6.41 28.02
N LEU A 325 6.26 -5.31 27.75
CA LEU A 325 7.68 -5.29 27.40
C LEU A 325 8.53 -4.94 28.63
N GLY A 326 8.68 -5.91 29.54
CA GLY A 326 9.52 -5.78 30.73
C GLY A 326 8.80 -5.30 32.01
N GLY A 327 7.50 -5.01 31.93
CA GLY A 327 6.64 -4.66 33.06
C GLY A 327 5.92 -5.86 33.68
N ASN A 328 4.75 -5.58 34.29
CA ASN A 328 3.87 -6.60 34.89
C ASN A 328 2.96 -7.23 33.84
N SER A 329 3.48 -8.21 33.10
CA SER A 329 2.69 -9.08 32.21
C SER A 329 3.43 -10.39 31.89
N LYS A 330 2.67 -11.45 31.64
CA LYS A 330 3.12 -12.69 30.98
C LYS A 330 3.00 -12.48 29.47
N THR A 331 4.13 -12.38 28.77
CA THR A 331 4.17 -11.86 27.40
C THR A 331 4.60 -12.91 26.39
N ILE A 332 3.83 -13.00 25.29
CA ILE A 332 4.02 -13.91 24.17
C ILE A 332 4.11 -13.07 22.88
N MET A 333 5.09 -13.37 22.03
CA MET A 333 5.23 -12.79 20.68
C MET A 333 5.02 -13.90 19.63
N ILE A 334 4.24 -13.61 18.59
CA ILE A 334 4.15 -14.42 17.37
C ILE A 334 4.81 -13.65 16.23
N ALA A 335 5.91 -14.17 15.71
CA ALA A 335 6.55 -13.70 14.49
C ALA A 335 5.98 -14.44 13.27
N ALA A 336 5.15 -13.77 12.48
CA ALA A 336 4.56 -14.31 11.26
C ALA A 336 5.49 -14.09 10.06
N LEU A 337 5.71 -15.14 9.26
CA LEU A 337 6.68 -15.17 8.16
C LEU A 337 6.04 -15.48 6.81
N SER A 338 6.53 -14.82 5.76
CA SER A 338 6.34 -15.27 4.38
C SER A 338 7.30 -16.42 4.06
N PRO A 339 6.89 -17.44 3.29
CA PRO A 339 7.78 -18.52 2.83
C PRO A 339 8.66 -18.12 1.64
N ALA A 340 8.33 -17.04 0.93
CA ALA A 340 8.81 -16.76 -0.44
C ALA A 340 10.13 -15.97 -0.52
N ASP A 341 10.95 -16.33 -1.50
CA ASP A 341 12.17 -15.64 -1.96
C ASP A 341 12.00 -14.12 -2.18
N ASP A 342 10.92 -13.72 -2.86
CA ASP A 342 10.52 -12.31 -3.05
C ASP A 342 10.37 -11.52 -1.71
N ASN A 343 10.34 -12.19 -0.54
CA ASN A 343 10.18 -11.61 0.79
C ASN A 343 11.36 -11.91 1.77
N TYR A 344 12.51 -12.37 1.27
CA TYR A 344 13.63 -12.84 2.09
C TYR A 344 14.12 -11.82 3.16
N GLU A 345 14.37 -10.56 2.78
CA GLU A 345 14.91 -9.55 3.70
C GLU A 345 13.94 -9.18 4.84
N GLU A 346 12.63 -9.08 4.57
CA GLU A 346 11.66 -8.80 5.64
C GLU A 346 11.39 -10.00 6.54
N THR A 347 11.45 -11.21 5.99
CA THR A 347 11.42 -12.46 6.76
C THR A 347 12.65 -12.55 7.70
N LEU A 348 13.83 -12.18 7.19
CA LEU A 348 15.09 -12.10 7.94
C LEU A 348 15.12 -10.96 8.97
N SER A 349 14.54 -9.80 8.63
CA SER A 349 14.30 -8.66 9.54
C SER A 349 13.41 -9.07 10.72
N THR A 350 12.33 -9.81 10.43
CA THR A 350 11.37 -10.34 11.40
C THR A 350 12.02 -11.37 12.33
N LEU A 351 12.77 -12.33 11.80
CA LEU A 351 13.54 -13.32 12.60
C LEU A 351 14.54 -12.63 13.55
N ARG A 352 15.30 -11.65 13.06
CA ARG A 352 16.24 -10.83 13.86
C ARG A 352 15.55 -9.92 14.89
N PHE A 353 14.24 -9.71 14.79
CA PHE A 353 13.45 -8.97 15.78
C PHE A 353 12.94 -9.91 16.88
N ALA A 354 12.39 -11.06 16.47
CA ALA A 354 11.93 -12.13 17.36
C ALA A 354 13.06 -12.66 18.28
N ASP A 355 14.25 -12.88 17.71
CA ASP A 355 15.44 -13.35 18.43
C ASP A 355 15.86 -12.40 19.58
N ARG A 356 15.79 -11.07 19.33
CA ARG A 356 16.03 -10.06 20.36
C ARG A 356 14.90 -9.99 21.39
N ALA A 357 13.64 -10.11 20.96
CA ALA A 357 12.49 -10.09 21.87
C ALA A 357 12.55 -11.21 22.92
N LYS A 358 13.01 -12.41 22.55
CA LYS A 358 13.21 -13.57 23.45
C LYS A 358 14.16 -13.29 24.62
N SER A 359 15.05 -12.30 24.50
CA SER A 359 15.95 -11.90 25.59
C SER A 359 15.29 -11.05 26.68
N ILE A 360 14.13 -10.44 26.42
CA ILE A 360 13.47 -9.52 27.35
C ILE A 360 12.90 -10.29 28.55
N LYS A 361 13.11 -9.76 29.77
CA LYS A 361 12.50 -10.28 31.00
C LYS A 361 11.40 -9.40 31.54
N THR A 362 10.24 -9.98 31.81
CA THR A 362 9.10 -9.34 32.48
C THR A 362 9.10 -9.62 33.98
N LYS A 363 8.23 -8.93 34.72
CA LYS A 363 8.03 -9.09 36.17
C LYS A 363 6.54 -9.23 36.48
N ALA A 364 5.94 -10.29 35.95
CA ALA A 364 4.53 -10.61 36.18
C ALA A 364 4.26 -10.89 37.68
N VAL A 365 3.22 -10.25 38.23
CA VAL A 365 2.70 -10.49 39.59
C VAL A 365 1.21 -10.79 39.51
N VAL A 366 0.69 -11.52 40.50
CA VAL A 366 -0.76 -11.74 40.62
C VAL A 366 -1.41 -10.45 41.12
N ASN A 367 -2.36 -9.91 40.37
CA ASN A 367 -3.05 -8.67 40.76
C ASN A 367 -4.24 -9.00 41.68
N GLU A 368 -3.95 -9.28 42.95
CA GLU A 368 -4.98 -9.39 43.98
C GLU A 368 -5.33 -8.00 44.50
N SER A 369 -6.60 -7.63 44.38
CA SER A 369 -7.15 -6.42 45.00
C SER A 369 -8.32 -6.79 45.92
N ALA A 370 -8.36 -6.19 47.11
CA ALA A 370 -9.66 -5.93 47.70
C ALA A 370 -10.27 -4.79 46.89
N THR A 371 -11.44 -5.00 46.26
CA THR A 371 -12.12 -3.91 45.53
C THR A 371 -12.42 -2.73 46.46
N GLU A 372 -12.69 -3.03 47.73
CA GLU A 372 -12.75 -2.08 48.85
C GLU A 372 -11.48 -1.21 48.99
N ARG A 373 -10.27 -1.79 48.81
CA ARG A 373 -9.01 -1.04 48.86
C ARG A 373 -8.92 -0.05 47.72
N MET A 374 -9.26 -0.44 46.49
CA MET A 374 -9.27 0.48 45.34
C MET A 374 -10.26 1.62 45.56
N ILE A 375 -11.47 1.31 46.05
CA ILE A 375 -12.49 2.31 46.41
C ILE A 375 -12.01 3.22 47.55
N ARG A 376 -11.29 2.69 48.55
CA ARG A 376 -10.75 3.49 49.66
C ARG A 376 -9.62 4.41 49.21
N GLU A 377 -8.67 3.90 48.42
CA GLU A 377 -7.58 4.71 47.85
C GLU A 377 -8.12 5.82 46.93
N LEU A 378 -9.16 5.55 46.12
CA LEU A 378 -9.86 6.58 45.33
C LEU A 378 -10.61 7.60 46.21
N LYS A 379 -11.19 7.19 47.34
CA LYS A 379 -11.82 8.13 48.31
C LYS A 379 -10.76 9.01 49.01
N GLU A 380 -9.63 8.42 49.40
CA GLU A 380 -8.49 9.14 49.99
C GLU A 380 -7.90 10.16 48.98
N GLU A 381 -7.75 9.78 47.71
CA GLU A 381 -7.29 10.69 46.64
C GLU A 381 -8.32 11.80 46.34
N ASN A 382 -9.61 11.48 46.26
CA ASN A 382 -10.66 12.48 46.05
C ASN A 382 -10.73 13.51 47.18
N LEU A 383 -10.59 13.08 48.44
CA LEU A 383 -10.51 13.99 49.59
C LEU A 383 -9.30 14.92 49.48
N ARG A 384 -8.13 14.38 49.10
CA ARG A 384 -6.92 15.16 48.86
C ARG A 384 -7.10 16.17 47.71
N LEU A 385 -7.67 15.75 46.57
CA LEU A 385 -7.93 16.63 45.43
C LEU A 385 -8.90 17.77 45.81
N GLN A 386 -9.95 17.47 46.57
CA GLN A 386 -10.86 18.49 47.12
C GLN A 386 -10.14 19.46 48.07
N GLN A 387 -9.23 18.98 48.92
CA GLN A 387 -8.39 19.84 49.77
C GLN A 387 -7.41 20.71 48.96
N GLN A 388 -6.82 20.18 47.88
CA GLN A 388 -5.96 20.97 47.00
C GLN A 388 -6.74 22.04 46.21
N ILE A 389 -8.00 21.76 45.83
CA ILE A 389 -8.91 22.72 45.19
C ILE A 389 -9.43 23.78 46.18
N GLY A 390 -9.64 23.41 47.45
CA GLY A 390 -10.21 24.30 48.47
C GLY A 390 -9.21 25.08 49.33
N GLY A 391 -7.96 24.61 49.44
CA GLY A 391 -6.93 25.21 50.31
C GLY A 391 -5.92 26.13 49.61
N GLY A 392 -6.01 26.29 48.28
CA GLY A 392 -5.02 26.97 47.45
C GLY A 392 -5.23 28.48 47.27
N GLY A 393 -5.04 29.26 48.33
CA GLY A 393 -4.92 30.73 48.21
C GLY A 393 -3.57 31.14 47.60
N HIS A 394 -3.60 31.96 46.55
CA HIS A 394 -2.46 32.48 45.75
C HIS A 394 -1.77 31.49 44.78
N SER A 395 -1.65 31.95 43.52
CA SER A 395 -0.67 31.50 42.51
C SER A 395 -0.64 30.00 42.14
N SER A 396 -1.78 29.46 41.69
CA SER A 396 -1.81 28.30 40.77
C SER A 396 -2.51 28.70 39.46
N GLY A 397 -2.11 28.08 38.35
CA GLY A 397 -2.60 28.45 37.02
C GLY A 397 -4.05 28.03 36.79
N SER A 398 -4.78 28.77 35.95
CA SER A 398 -6.17 28.43 35.62
C SER A 398 -6.29 27.03 35.00
N GLU A 399 -5.29 26.61 34.23
CA GLU A 399 -5.20 25.27 33.63
C GLU A 399 -4.93 24.16 34.67
N GLU A 400 -4.13 24.42 35.70
CA GLU A 400 -3.87 23.46 36.78
C GLU A 400 -5.13 23.22 37.63
N LEU A 401 -5.86 24.30 37.95
CA LEU A 401 -7.12 24.20 38.69
C LEU A 401 -8.20 23.49 37.87
N GLU A 402 -8.23 23.67 36.55
CA GLU A 402 -9.08 22.86 35.67
C GLU A 402 -8.64 21.39 35.59
N ALA A 403 -7.34 21.11 35.48
CA ALA A 403 -6.82 19.74 35.45
C ALA A 403 -7.20 18.96 36.73
N LEU A 404 -7.02 19.58 37.91
CA LEU A 404 -7.42 19.01 39.20
C LEU A 404 -8.94 18.77 39.28
N LYS A 405 -9.77 19.71 38.79
CA LYS A 405 -11.23 19.54 38.74
C LYS A 405 -11.66 18.41 37.80
N ARG A 406 -11.00 18.27 36.64
CA ARG A 406 -11.25 17.18 35.69
C ARG A 406 -10.86 15.83 36.29
N GLN A 407 -9.69 15.72 36.93
CA GLN A 407 -9.26 14.49 37.64
C GLN A 407 -10.24 14.12 38.77
N LEU A 408 -10.72 15.08 39.56
CA LEU A 408 -11.72 14.83 40.60
C LEU A 408 -13.04 14.26 40.02
N ALA A 409 -13.56 14.86 38.95
CA ALA A 409 -14.79 14.40 38.29
C ALA A 409 -14.62 13.02 37.62
N GLU A 410 -13.43 12.74 37.07
CA GLU A 410 -13.07 11.45 36.48
C GLU A 410 -13.00 10.35 37.55
N ASN A 411 -12.30 10.60 38.66
CA ASN A 411 -12.25 9.69 39.81
C ASN A 411 -13.63 9.46 40.45
N GLN A 412 -14.49 10.48 40.53
CA GLN A 412 -15.88 10.34 41.03
C GLN A 412 -16.71 9.40 40.13
N LYS A 413 -16.65 9.62 38.81
CA LYS A 413 -17.32 8.78 37.81
C LYS A 413 -16.77 7.35 37.77
N GLU A 414 -15.48 7.14 38.04
CA GLU A 414 -14.93 5.80 38.21
C GLU A 414 -15.48 5.13 39.48
N MET A 415 -15.58 5.83 40.62
CA MET A 415 -16.21 5.29 41.82
C MET A 415 -17.68 4.88 41.60
N GLU A 416 -18.47 5.68 40.89
CA GLU A 416 -19.87 5.34 40.54
C GLU A 416 -19.93 4.06 39.69
N ASN A 417 -19.10 3.96 38.65
CA ASN A 417 -19.02 2.77 37.81
C ASN A 417 -18.48 1.53 38.55
N LEU A 418 -17.62 1.70 39.55
CA LEU A 418 -17.19 0.62 40.44
C LEU A 418 -18.32 0.17 41.39
N GLN A 419 -19.23 1.06 41.78
CA GLN A 419 -20.36 0.77 42.67
C GLN A 419 -21.59 0.16 41.97
N LYS A 420 -21.82 0.44 40.67
CA LYS A 420 -22.89 -0.23 39.89
C LYS A 420 -22.81 -1.75 40.00
N THR A 421 -23.94 -2.43 40.17
CA THR A 421 -23.97 -3.91 40.24
C THR A 421 -23.60 -4.55 38.89
N TRP A 422 -23.20 -5.82 38.92
CA TRP A 422 -22.88 -6.57 37.70
C TRP A 422 -24.12 -6.73 36.80
N GLU A 423 -25.29 -6.95 37.41
CA GLU A 423 -26.58 -7.06 36.71
C GLU A 423 -26.98 -5.75 36.02
N GLN A 424 -26.80 -4.60 36.69
CA GLN A 424 -27.02 -3.27 36.09
C GLN A 424 -26.13 -3.05 34.87
N LYS A 425 -24.85 -3.42 34.97
CA LYS A 425 -23.88 -3.33 33.87
C LYS A 425 -24.30 -4.18 32.67
N LEU A 426 -24.69 -5.44 32.90
CA LEU A 426 -25.18 -6.32 31.84
C LEU A 426 -26.49 -5.83 31.22
N ALA A 427 -27.45 -5.34 32.02
CA ALA A 427 -28.71 -4.79 31.53
C ALA A 427 -28.50 -3.54 30.64
N GLU A 428 -27.61 -2.63 31.05
CA GLU A 428 -27.23 -1.44 30.27
C GLU A 428 -26.57 -1.78 28.92
N GLU A 429 -25.92 -2.94 28.79
CA GLU A 429 -25.27 -3.36 27.54
C GLU A 429 -26.18 -4.26 26.68
N ALA A 430 -26.96 -5.15 27.27
CA ALA A 430 -27.96 -5.96 26.58
C ALA A 430 -29.04 -5.11 25.88
N GLY A 431 -29.41 -3.97 26.49
CA GLY A 431 -30.30 -2.98 25.87
C GLY A 431 -29.71 -2.33 24.60
N LYS A 432 -28.38 -2.27 24.47
CA LYS A 432 -27.69 -1.80 23.25
C LYS A 432 -27.56 -2.94 22.23
N HIS A 433 -27.13 -4.12 22.69
CA HIS A 433 -26.87 -5.29 21.84
C HIS A 433 -28.13 -5.78 21.10
N SER A 434 -29.26 -5.86 21.79
CA SER A 434 -30.55 -6.28 21.21
C SER A 434 -31.03 -5.40 20.06
N ALA A 435 -30.80 -4.07 20.14
CA ALA A 435 -31.07 -3.15 19.04
C ALA A 435 -30.17 -3.40 17.81
N ILE A 436 -28.90 -3.77 18.03
CA ILE A 436 -27.94 -4.08 16.96
C ILE A 436 -28.29 -5.42 16.30
N GLU A 437 -28.58 -6.47 17.06
CA GLU A 437 -28.97 -7.78 16.52
C GLU A 437 -30.25 -7.70 15.67
N GLY A 438 -31.27 -6.97 16.14
CA GLY A 438 -32.51 -6.76 15.40
C GLY A 438 -32.28 -6.03 14.06
N HIS A 439 -31.39 -5.04 14.06
CA HIS A 439 -30.99 -4.32 12.86
C HIS A 439 -30.25 -5.22 11.86
N ASP A 440 -29.20 -5.92 12.29
CA ASP A 440 -28.36 -6.71 11.39
C ASP A 440 -29.10 -7.97 10.86
N ALA A 441 -30.04 -8.53 11.62
CA ALA A 441 -30.97 -9.54 11.12
C ALA A 441 -31.92 -9.01 10.02
N ALA A 442 -32.30 -7.72 10.09
CA ALA A 442 -33.08 -7.07 9.03
C ALA A 442 -32.22 -6.75 7.79
N LEU A 443 -30.95 -6.37 7.96
CA LEU A 443 -29.99 -6.22 6.84
C LEU A 443 -29.79 -7.55 6.11
N ALA A 444 -29.58 -8.65 6.85
CA ALA A 444 -29.38 -9.97 6.29
C ALA A 444 -30.56 -10.43 5.41
N LYS A 445 -31.80 -10.12 5.84
CA LYS A 445 -33.01 -10.37 5.03
C LYS A 445 -33.06 -9.49 3.78
N LYS A 446 -32.81 -8.17 3.89
CA LYS A 446 -32.74 -7.27 2.72
C LYS A 446 -31.71 -7.74 1.68
N ARG A 447 -30.57 -8.29 2.12
CA ARG A 447 -29.50 -8.79 1.25
C ARG A 447 -29.91 -9.98 0.37
N GLN A 448 -31.01 -10.67 0.70
CA GLN A 448 -31.54 -11.78 -0.09
C GLN A 448 -32.53 -11.35 -1.18
N CYS A 449 -32.97 -10.08 -1.22
CA CYS A 449 -34.01 -9.62 -2.15
C CYS A 449 -33.78 -8.23 -2.79
N VAL A 450 -32.92 -7.38 -2.20
CA VAL A 450 -32.63 -6.02 -2.70
C VAL A 450 -31.23 -5.99 -3.35
N PRO A 451 -31.09 -5.41 -4.57
CA PRO A 451 -29.79 -5.12 -5.16
C PRO A 451 -28.91 -4.27 -4.23
N HIS A 452 -27.61 -4.54 -4.19
CA HIS A 452 -26.72 -3.89 -3.24
C HIS A 452 -25.27 -3.81 -3.75
N LEU A 453 -24.53 -2.88 -3.16
CA LEU A 453 -23.08 -2.76 -3.25
C LEU A 453 -22.47 -3.32 -1.96
N TRP A 454 -21.45 -4.17 -2.06
CA TRP A 454 -20.68 -4.64 -0.89
C TRP A 454 -19.19 -4.30 -1.07
N ASN A 455 -18.51 -3.91 0.01
CA ASN A 455 -17.16 -3.34 -0.08
C ASN A 455 -16.07 -4.42 -0.23
N LEU A 456 -15.00 -4.07 -0.95
CA LEU A 456 -13.72 -4.79 -0.94
C LEU A 456 -12.69 -4.01 -0.09
N ASN A 457 -11.73 -4.71 0.52
CA ASN A 457 -10.65 -4.09 1.29
C ASN A 457 -9.35 -4.92 1.22
N GLU A 458 -8.19 -4.26 1.38
CA GLU A 458 -6.86 -4.88 1.46
C GLU A 458 -6.70 -5.86 2.64
N ASP A 459 -7.51 -5.68 3.69
CA ASP A 459 -7.67 -6.67 4.77
C ASP A 459 -8.94 -7.51 4.49
N PRO A 460 -8.82 -8.83 4.24
CA PRO A 460 -9.97 -9.70 4.01
C PRO A 460 -10.98 -9.73 5.16
N ALA A 461 -10.59 -9.38 6.39
CA ALA A 461 -11.51 -9.28 7.52
C ALA A 461 -12.39 -8.02 7.47
N LEU A 462 -12.06 -7.04 6.63
CA LEU A 462 -12.84 -5.81 6.40
C LEU A 462 -13.59 -5.83 5.06
N THR A 463 -13.49 -6.92 4.29
CA THR A 463 -14.26 -7.15 3.06
C THR A 463 -15.65 -7.70 3.41
N ASP A 464 -16.68 -7.28 2.65
CA ASP A 464 -18.09 -7.66 2.85
C ASP A 464 -18.71 -7.20 4.19
N VAL A 465 -18.17 -6.13 4.79
CA VAL A 465 -18.60 -5.58 6.09
C VAL A 465 -19.52 -4.36 5.95
N VAL A 466 -19.36 -3.58 4.88
CA VAL A 466 -20.20 -2.43 4.53
C VAL A 466 -21.03 -2.78 3.29
N VAL A 467 -22.35 -2.70 3.44
CA VAL A 467 -23.33 -3.01 2.38
C VAL A 467 -24.29 -1.84 2.19
N HIS A 468 -24.32 -1.26 0.99
CA HIS A 468 -25.26 -0.20 0.60
C HIS A 468 -26.39 -0.79 -0.25
N PHE A 469 -27.63 -0.60 0.18
CA PHE A 469 -28.80 -1.12 -0.52
C PHE A 469 -29.31 -0.16 -1.57
N ILE A 470 -29.76 -0.72 -2.71
CA ILE A 470 -30.38 0.00 -3.81
C ILE A 470 -31.85 -0.46 -3.90
N PRO A 471 -32.77 0.09 -3.06
CA PRO A 471 -34.21 -0.12 -3.24
C PRO A 471 -34.70 0.36 -4.62
N GLU A 472 -35.95 0.05 -4.95
CA GLU A 472 -36.60 0.54 -6.18
C GLU A 472 -36.77 2.07 -6.16
N GLY A 473 -36.53 2.72 -7.30
CA GLY A 473 -36.45 4.18 -7.42
C GLY A 473 -35.02 4.69 -7.61
N GLU A 474 -34.75 5.89 -7.09
CA GLU A 474 -33.44 6.56 -7.16
C GLU A 474 -32.72 6.54 -5.80
N VAL A 475 -31.40 6.38 -5.83
CA VAL A 475 -30.53 6.34 -4.64
C VAL A 475 -29.30 7.20 -4.92
N THR A 476 -29.14 8.30 -4.17
CA THR A 476 -28.06 9.26 -4.41
C THR A 476 -26.79 8.90 -3.65
N VAL A 477 -25.63 9.11 -4.29
CA VAL A 477 -24.30 8.91 -3.70
C VAL A 477 -23.59 10.26 -3.62
N GLY A 478 -23.00 10.60 -2.47
CA GLY A 478 -22.33 11.88 -2.25
C GLY A 478 -21.62 11.95 -0.90
N ASN A 479 -21.02 13.09 -0.57
CA ASN A 479 -20.34 13.32 0.71
C ASN A 479 -21.23 14.01 1.76
N LYS A 480 -20.72 14.21 2.99
CA LYS A 480 -21.46 14.85 4.10
C LYS A 480 -22.00 16.26 3.79
N SER A 481 -21.42 16.96 2.81
CA SER A 481 -21.85 18.30 2.38
C SER A 481 -22.93 18.28 1.29
N ALA A 482 -23.50 17.10 1.00
CA ALA A 482 -24.63 16.93 0.09
C ALA A 482 -25.84 17.77 0.51
N SER A 483 -26.38 18.55 -0.44
CA SER A 483 -27.68 19.20 -0.31
C SER A 483 -28.53 18.87 -1.55
N PRO A 484 -29.68 18.19 -1.41
CA PRO A 484 -30.14 17.49 -0.20
C PRO A 484 -29.15 16.37 0.21
N PRO A 485 -29.23 15.86 1.46
CA PRO A 485 -28.36 14.77 1.92
C PRO A 485 -28.42 13.53 1.03
N ALA A 486 -27.26 12.94 0.72
CA ALA A 486 -27.17 11.75 -0.12
C ALA A 486 -27.68 10.49 0.61
N SER A 487 -28.33 9.57 -0.12
CA SER A 487 -28.78 8.27 0.41
C SER A 487 -27.61 7.38 0.85
N ILE A 488 -26.50 7.43 0.11
CA ILE A 488 -25.24 6.74 0.39
C ILE A 488 -24.17 7.82 0.61
N VAL A 489 -23.79 8.03 1.87
CA VAL A 489 -22.81 9.05 2.27
C VAL A 489 -21.39 8.47 2.29
N LEU A 490 -20.64 8.65 1.20
CA LEU A 490 -19.23 8.27 1.10
C LEU A 490 -18.34 9.45 1.50
N ASN A 491 -17.23 9.19 2.21
CA ASN A 491 -16.30 10.22 2.67
C ASN A 491 -14.89 9.85 2.23
N GLY A 492 -14.10 10.82 1.78
CA GLY A 492 -12.75 10.60 1.27
C GLY A 492 -12.53 11.25 -0.09
N MET A 493 -11.34 11.04 -0.63
CA MET A 493 -10.79 11.80 -1.76
C MET A 493 -11.59 11.60 -3.05
N ALA A 494 -11.81 12.71 -3.78
CA ALA A 494 -12.58 12.82 -5.02
C ALA A 494 -14.08 12.45 -4.95
N ILE A 495 -14.67 12.32 -3.75
CA ILE A 495 -16.12 12.19 -3.58
C ILE A 495 -16.79 13.58 -3.55
N GLN A 496 -17.68 13.84 -4.50
CA GLN A 496 -18.40 15.10 -4.63
C GLN A 496 -19.60 15.20 -3.67
N PRO A 497 -20.12 16.42 -3.38
CA PRO A 497 -21.35 16.58 -2.58
C PRO A 497 -22.54 15.85 -3.20
N GLN A 498 -22.69 15.90 -4.53
CA GLN A 498 -23.49 14.93 -5.28
C GLN A 498 -22.54 14.30 -6.31
N HIS A 499 -22.38 12.97 -6.25
CA HIS A 499 -21.33 12.23 -6.95
C HIS A 499 -21.90 11.21 -7.94
N ALA A 500 -22.95 10.48 -7.57
CA ALA A 500 -23.65 9.57 -8.48
C ALA A 500 -25.15 9.48 -8.17
N VAL A 501 -25.93 9.01 -9.15
CA VAL A 501 -27.30 8.51 -8.94
C VAL A 501 -27.34 7.05 -9.34
N LEU A 502 -27.91 6.20 -8.49
CA LEU A 502 -28.21 4.81 -8.75
C LEU A 502 -29.71 4.66 -9.00
N HIS A 503 -30.05 4.26 -10.21
CA HIS A 503 -31.42 4.06 -10.69
C HIS A 503 -31.77 2.57 -10.66
N ASN A 504 -32.86 2.17 -9.99
CA ASN A 504 -33.32 0.78 -9.95
C ASN A 504 -34.78 0.66 -10.42
N SER A 505 -34.96 -0.01 -11.56
CA SER A 505 -36.27 -0.34 -12.14
C SER A 505 -36.66 -1.79 -11.81
N GLY A 506 -37.56 -1.97 -10.83
CA GLY A 506 -38.16 -3.27 -10.48
C GLY A 506 -37.18 -4.39 -10.15
N ASN A 507 -36.01 -4.06 -9.60
CA ASN A 507 -34.86 -4.95 -9.37
C ASN A 507 -34.29 -5.65 -10.62
N LYS A 508 -34.80 -5.36 -11.83
CA LYS A 508 -34.40 -6.04 -13.09
C LYS A 508 -33.23 -5.33 -13.77
N LYS A 509 -33.33 -4.02 -13.90
CA LYS A 509 -32.32 -3.13 -14.48
C LYS A 509 -31.90 -2.11 -13.42
N ILE A 510 -30.60 -2.10 -13.12
CA ILE A 510 -29.97 -1.13 -12.24
C ILE A 510 -28.91 -0.40 -13.07
N SER A 511 -28.87 0.92 -13.00
CA SER A 511 -27.87 1.73 -13.70
C SER A 511 -27.32 2.82 -12.79
N ILE A 512 -26.05 3.16 -13.00
CA ILE A 512 -25.34 4.22 -12.30
C ILE A 512 -25.09 5.39 -13.25
N GLU A 513 -25.28 6.61 -12.76
CA GLU A 513 -25.04 7.85 -13.48
C GLU A 513 -23.99 8.67 -12.74
N ALA A 514 -22.88 9.00 -13.42
CA ALA A 514 -21.82 9.84 -12.87
C ALA A 514 -22.18 11.32 -13.01
N LEU A 515 -22.14 12.07 -11.90
CA LEU A 515 -22.45 13.50 -11.89
C LEU A 515 -21.21 14.36 -12.22
N SER A 516 -21.42 15.65 -12.49
CA SER A 516 -20.36 16.56 -12.94
C SER A 516 -19.17 16.60 -11.97
N GLY A 517 -17.98 16.24 -12.46
CA GLY A 517 -16.74 16.20 -11.67
C GLY A 517 -16.59 14.98 -10.75
N ALA A 518 -17.49 13.98 -10.83
CA ALA A 518 -17.31 12.70 -10.18
C ALA A 518 -16.31 11.81 -10.93
N SER A 519 -15.37 11.22 -10.20
CA SER A 519 -14.52 10.13 -10.69
C SER A 519 -15.17 8.80 -10.31
N ILE A 520 -15.62 8.02 -11.29
CA ILE A 520 -16.19 6.68 -11.07
C ILE A 520 -15.61 5.72 -12.11
N LEU A 521 -14.98 4.64 -11.66
CA LEU A 521 -14.52 3.56 -12.54
C LEU A 521 -15.44 2.34 -12.41
N ILE A 522 -15.89 1.77 -13.52
CA ILE A 522 -16.52 0.45 -13.56
C ILE A 522 -15.57 -0.50 -14.28
N ASN A 523 -15.17 -1.59 -13.61
CA ASN A 523 -14.22 -2.59 -14.12
C ASN A 523 -12.96 -1.94 -14.74
N GLY A 524 -12.45 -0.86 -14.12
CA GLY A 524 -11.24 -0.14 -14.53
C GLY A 524 -11.42 0.96 -15.58
N LYS A 525 -12.66 1.24 -16.03
CA LYS A 525 -12.96 2.26 -17.05
C LYS A 525 -13.79 3.41 -16.46
N GLU A 526 -13.36 4.64 -16.73
CA GLU A 526 -14.07 5.85 -16.31
C GLU A 526 -15.42 6.00 -17.04
N ILE A 527 -16.50 6.27 -16.29
CA ILE A 527 -17.82 6.57 -16.85
C ILE A 527 -18.12 8.08 -16.81
N LYS A 528 -18.81 8.58 -17.84
CA LYS A 528 -19.15 10.02 -18.02
C LYS A 528 -20.66 10.25 -18.23
N GLY A 529 -21.47 9.30 -17.79
CA GLY A 529 -22.93 9.29 -17.93
C GLY A 529 -23.53 7.95 -17.49
N THR A 530 -24.81 7.74 -17.75
CA THR A 530 -25.57 6.56 -17.29
C THR A 530 -25.07 5.24 -17.90
N THR A 531 -24.72 4.27 -17.05
CA THR A 531 -24.22 2.93 -17.42
C THR A 531 -25.03 1.85 -16.70
N GLU A 532 -25.43 0.77 -17.38
CA GLU A 532 -26.19 -0.35 -16.77
C GLU A 532 -25.25 -1.35 -16.08
N LEU A 533 -25.50 -1.60 -14.79
CA LEU A 533 -24.68 -2.48 -13.95
C LEU A 533 -24.95 -3.95 -14.22
N GLN A 534 -23.87 -4.69 -14.49
CA GLN A 534 -23.86 -6.13 -14.64
C GLN A 534 -23.46 -6.83 -13.34
N GLN A 535 -23.89 -8.09 -13.20
CA GLN A 535 -23.63 -8.88 -12.00
C GLN A 535 -22.11 -9.02 -11.78
N ASN A 536 -21.67 -8.73 -10.55
CA ASN A 536 -20.27 -8.69 -10.12
C ASN A 536 -19.43 -7.49 -10.60
N ASP A 537 -20.03 -6.45 -11.19
CA ASP A 537 -19.29 -5.23 -11.58
C ASP A 537 -18.54 -4.60 -10.41
N ARG A 538 -17.28 -4.24 -10.65
CA ARG A 538 -16.36 -3.62 -9.68
C ARG A 538 -16.40 -2.12 -9.86
N ILE A 539 -16.94 -1.42 -8.88
CA ILE A 539 -17.23 0.02 -8.93
C ILE A 539 -16.33 0.73 -7.93
N LEU A 540 -15.43 1.60 -8.41
CA LEU A 540 -14.64 2.50 -7.58
C LEU A 540 -15.24 3.90 -7.64
N PHE A 541 -15.71 4.41 -6.50
CA PHE A 541 -16.09 5.82 -6.35
C PHE A 541 -14.89 6.63 -5.81
N GLY A 542 -14.62 7.80 -6.40
CA GLY A 542 -13.48 8.64 -6.04
C GLY A 542 -12.16 7.87 -6.10
N GLY A 543 -11.35 7.99 -5.04
CA GLY A 543 -10.05 7.31 -4.94
C GLY A 543 -10.00 6.00 -4.14
N ASN A 544 -11.01 5.68 -3.33
CA ASN A 544 -10.88 4.64 -2.27
C ASN A 544 -12.11 3.73 -2.09
N HIS A 545 -13.26 4.08 -2.66
CA HIS A 545 -14.53 3.41 -2.37
C HIS A 545 -14.78 2.29 -3.37
N LEU A 546 -14.06 1.16 -3.21
CA LEU A 546 -14.20 -0.02 -4.07
C LEU A 546 -15.31 -0.95 -3.56
N TYR A 547 -16.33 -1.16 -4.40
CA TYR A 547 -17.46 -2.03 -4.14
C TYR A 547 -17.70 -3.01 -5.30
N VAL A 548 -18.37 -4.13 -5.00
CA VAL A 548 -18.90 -5.06 -5.99
C VAL A 548 -20.42 -4.95 -6.01
N PHE A 549 -21.03 -4.88 -7.20
CA PHE A 549 -22.48 -4.89 -7.36
C PHE A 549 -23.05 -6.32 -7.37
N ALA A 550 -24.08 -6.55 -6.56
CA ALA A 550 -24.83 -7.79 -6.51
C ALA A 550 -26.34 -7.57 -6.60
N ASN A 551 -27.00 -8.32 -7.49
CA ASN A 551 -28.44 -8.35 -7.65
C ASN A 551 -28.98 -9.75 -7.29
N PRO A 552 -29.59 -9.93 -6.10
CA PRO A 552 -30.09 -11.24 -5.65
C PRO A 552 -31.26 -11.80 -6.48
N THR A 553 -31.84 -11.01 -7.39
CA THR A 553 -32.84 -11.53 -8.36
C THR A 553 -32.21 -12.18 -9.59
N LYS A 554 -30.89 -12.06 -9.79
CA LYS A 554 -30.12 -12.66 -10.90
C LYS A 554 -29.23 -13.80 -10.39
N LYS A 555 -28.96 -14.78 -11.26
CA LYS A 555 -27.96 -15.83 -11.00
C LYS A 555 -26.55 -15.31 -11.28
N GLY A 556 -25.54 -15.98 -10.71
CA GLY A 556 -24.12 -15.69 -10.98
C GLY A 556 -23.47 -14.68 -10.03
N ILE A 557 -24.02 -14.47 -8.83
CA ILE A 557 -23.31 -13.73 -7.77
C ILE A 557 -22.07 -14.53 -7.38
N ASP A 558 -20.90 -13.97 -7.63
CA ASP A 558 -19.64 -14.46 -7.08
C ASP A 558 -19.40 -13.78 -5.72
N LYS A 559 -18.90 -14.56 -4.75
CA LYS A 559 -18.58 -14.13 -3.38
C LYS A 559 -17.10 -14.34 -3.04
N GLU A 560 -16.31 -14.86 -3.97
CA GLU A 560 -14.88 -15.16 -3.83
C GLU A 560 -14.01 -14.12 -4.55
N ILE A 561 -14.61 -13.00 -4.98
CA ILE A 561 -13.91 -11.82 -5.48
C ILE A 561 -13.15 -11.19 -4.31
N THR A 562 -11.82 -11.22 -4.39
CA THR A 562 -10.94 -10.52 -3.45
C THR A 562 -10.57 -9.14 -3.98
N TYR A 563 -10.02 -8.29 -3.11
CA TYR A 563 -9.56 -6.95 -3.49
C TYR A 563 -8.46 -7.00 -4.56
N GLU A 564 -7.53 -7.96 -4.46
CA GLU A 564 -6.43 -8.13 -5.42
C GLU A 564 -6.94 -8.59 -6.80
N LYS A 565 -7.87 -9.57 -6.84
CA LYS A 565 -8.53 -10.00 -8.08
C LYS A 565 -9.20 -8.81 -8.77
N ALA A 566 -10.00 -8.05 -8.02
CA ALA A 566 -10.70 -6.88 -8.52
C ALA A 566 -9.73 -5.81 -9.07
N GLN A 567 -8.64 -5.49 -8.36
CA GLN A 567 -7.64 -4.55 -8.86
C GLN A 567 -6.95 -5.06 -10.13
N GLN A 568 -6.56 -6.34 -10.19
CA GLN A 568 -5.96 -6.94 -11.39
C GLN A 568 -6.89 -6.84 -12.61
N GLU A 569 -8.17 -7.17 -12.45
CA GLU A 569 -9.18 -7.06 -13.49
C GLU A 569 -9.41 -5.61 -13.93
N MET A 570 -9.37 -4.64 -13.01
CA MET A 570 -9.46 -3.22 -13.33
C MET A 570 -8.23 -2.71 -14.09
N THR A 571 -7.00 -3.08 -13.66
CA THR A 571 -5.75 -2.68 -14.32
C THR A 571 -5.58 -3.30 -15.71
N GLN A 572 -6.03 -4.53 -15.94
CA GLN A 572 -6.05 -5.13 -17.28
C GLN A 572 -7.01 -4.38 -18.25
N ASN A 573 -8.09 -3.83 -17.71
CA ASN A 573 -9.12 -3.12 -18.48
C ASN A 573 -8.83 -1.61 -18.70
N SER A 574 -7.92 -1.01 -17.93
CA SER A 574 -7.57 0.43 -18.03
C SER A 574 -6.70 0.78 -19.24
N GLY A 575 -6.22 -0.22 -20.00
CA GLY A 575 -5.41 -0.03 -21.20
C GLY A 575 -3.89 -0.03 -20.97
N LEU A 576 -3.43 0.01 -19.71
CA LEU A 576 -2.02 -0.11 -19.32
C LEU A 576 -1.55 -1.57 -19.12
N GLY A 577 -2.38 -2.57 -19.43
CA GLY A 577 -2.10 -3.99 -19.21
C GLY A 577 -0.94 -4.53 -20.05
N VAL A 578 -0.06 -5.31 -19.42
CA VAL A 578 1.14 -5.86 -20.07
C VAL A 578 0.75 -7.11 -20.84
N ALA A 579 0.72 -6.96 -22.17
CA ALA A 579 0.25 -7.91 -23.18
C ALA A 579 -1.26 -8.25 -23.17
N ARG A 580 -1.91 -8.02 -24.33
CA ARG A 580 -3.22 -8.58 -24.69
C ARG A 580 -3.12 -9.96 -25.38
N GLY A 581 -1.97 -10.64 -25.26
CA GLY A 581 -1.76 -11.96 -25.84
C GLY A 581 -2.23 -13.07 -24.90
N GLY A 582 -2.99 -14.04 -25.40
CA GLY A 582 -3.50 -15.19 -24.63
C GLY A 582 -2.46 -16.27 -24.30
N GLY A 583 -1.20 -15.88 -24.09
CA GLY A 583 -0.10 -16.77 -23.70
C GLY A 583 0.17 -16.72 -22.19
N ALA A 584 0.99 -17.64 -21.70
CA ALA A 584 1.50 -17.57 -20.32
C ALA A 584 2.47 -16.40 -20.20
N LYS A 585 2.22 -15.49 -19.24
CA LYS A 585 3.08 -14.32 -18.98
C LYS A 585 4.41 -14.75 -18.37
N SER A 586 5.47 -14.00 -18.67
CA SER A 586 6.80 -14.23 -18.08
C SER A 586 6.87 -13.74 -16.63
N LYS A 587 7.86 -14.19 -15.81
CA LYS A 587 7.97 -13.74 -14.40
C LYS A 587 8.16 -12.22 -14.34
N GLU A 588 8.87 -11.67 -15.31
CA GLU A 588 9.16 -10.25 -15.49
C GLU A 588 7.88 -9.44 -15.79
N GLN A 589 7.04 -9.93 -16.71
CA GLN A 589 5.73 -9.33 -17.00
C GLN A 589 4.80 -9.36 -15.77
N MET A 590 4.78 -10.46 -15.03
CA MET A 590 3.96 -10.59 -13.82
C MET A 590 4.43 -9.66 -12.69
N ILE A 591 5.74 -9.45 -12.53
CA ILE A 591 6.29 -8.45 -11.60
C ILE A 591 5.82 -7.04 -12.02
N LEU A 592 5.91 -6.71 -13.32
CA LEU A 592 5.52 -5.39 -13.83
C LEU A 592 4.01 -5.12 -13.63
N GLU A 593 3.16 -6.11 -13.88
CA GLU A 593 1.71 -5.99 -13.64
C GLU A 593 1.36 -5.84 -12.17
N ASP A 594 2.00 -6.59 -11.27
CA ASP A 594 1.80 -6.44 -9.82
C ASP A 594 2.10 -5.01 -9.35
N GLU A 595 3.17 -4.39 -9.86
CA GLU A 595 3.54 -3.03 -9.49
C GLU A 595 2.58 -1.99 -10.07
N LEU A 596 2.12 -2.19 -11.31
CA LEU A 596 1.07 -1.37 -11.93
C LEU A 596 -0.25 -1.44 -11.17
N VAL A 597 -0.67 -2.64 -10.75
CA VAL A 597 -1.86 -2.90 -9.92
C VAL A 597 -1.78 -2.16 -8.59
N ALA A 598 -0.63 -2.23 -7.90
CA ALA A 598 -0.44 -1.55 -6.62
C ALA A 598 -0.34 -0.01 -6.75
N LEU A 599 0.33 0.50 -7.79
CA LEU A 599 0.61 1.93 -7.94
C LEU A 599 -0.53 2.73 -8.58
N MET A 600 -1.35 2.15 -9.47
CA MET A 600 -2.44 2.89 -10.13
C MET A 600 -3.39 3.57 -9.14
N PRO A 601 -3.94 2.89 -8.11
CA PRO A 601 -4.83 3.53 -7.13
C PRO A 601 -4.11 4.62 -6.34
N LEU A 602 -2.82 4.46 -6.04
CA LEU A 602 -2.04 5.44 -5.28
C LEU A 602 -1.74 6.70 -6.10
N VAL A 603 -1.43 6.57 -7.39
CA VAL A 603 -1.20 7.72 -8.28
C VAL A 603 -2.49 8.49 -8.56
N HIS A 604 -3.63 7.82 -8.72
CA HIS A 604 -4.93 8.49 -8.80
C HIS A 604 -5.25 9.27 -7.51
N ARG A 605 -4.99 8.66 -6.35
CA ARG A 605 -5.14 9.30 -5.03
C ARG A 605 -4.18 10.49 -4.83
N ALA A 606 -2.93 10.39 -5.26
CA ALA A 606 -1.96 11.51 -5.22
C ALA A 606 -2.43 12.73 -6.02
N ASN A 607 -2.96 12.50 -7.22
CA ASN A 607 -3.54 13.56 -8.06
C ASN A 607 -4.81 14.18 -7.44
N ALA A 608 -5.67 13.36 -6.81
CA ALA A 608 -6.84 13.86 -6.08
C ALA A 608 -6.44 14.75 -4.89
N MET A 609 -5.46 14.32 -4.07
CA MET A 609 -4.93 15.14 -2.99
C MET A 609 -4.31 16.44 -3.51
N ALA A 610 -3.47 16.39 -4.55
CA ALA A 610 -2.87 17.59 -5.12
C ALA A 610 -3.94 18.63 -5.50
N LYS A 611 -4.99 18.18 -6.19
CA LYS A 611 -6.14 19.01 -6.58
C LYS A 611 -6.88 19.61 -5.37
N GLU A 612 -7.23 18.80 -4.37
CA GLU A 612 -7.97 19.25 -3.17
C GLU A 612 -7.12 20.08 -2.18
N LEU A 613 -5.80 19.97 -2.24
CA LEU A 613 -4.82 20.76 -1.47
C LEU A 613 -4.32 22.01 -2.21
N GLY A 614 -4.80 22.26 -3.44
CA GLY A 614 -4.39 23.40 -4.25
C GLY A 614 -2.93 23.33 -4.74
N ARG A 615 -2.34 22.13 -4.78
CA ARG A 615 -0.97 21.90 -5.27
C ARG A 615 -1.01 21.69 -6.80
N ALA A 616 -0.31 22.54 -7.53
CA ALA A 616 -0.19 22.48 -8.99
C ALA A 616 0.82 21.39 -9.44
N VAL A 617 0.65 20.17 -8.95
CA VAL A 617 1.52 19.01 -9.17
C VAL A 617 0.69 17.85 -9.69
N THR A 618 1.19 17.16 -10.73
CA THR A 618 0.56 15.98 -11.33
C THR A 618 1.52 14.79 -11.36
N PHE A 619 0.98 13.61 -11.08
CA PHE A 619 1.69 12.34 -11.00
C PHE A 619 1.23 11.42 -12.14
N GLU A 620 2.17 10.89 -12.91
CA GLU A 620 1.91 10.00 -14.04
C GLU A 620 2.76 8.73 -13.89
N ILE A 621 2.17 7.55 -14.12
CA ILE A 621 2.94 6.30 -14.17
C ILE A 621 3.68 6.21 -15.51
N VAL A 622 4.95 5.83 -15.47
CA VAL A 622 5.77 5.54 -16.66
C VAL A 622 6.49 4.21 -16.49
N LEU A 623 6.64 3.49 -17.61
CA LEU A 623 7.38 2.25 -17.69
C LEU A 623 8.80 2.56 -18.19
N VAL A 624 9.82 2.24 -17.38
CA VAL A 624 11.21 2.56 -17.71
C VAL A 624 11.97 1.28 -18.03
N SER A 625 12.47 1.16 -19.26
CA SER A 625 13.25 -0.02 -19.70
C SER A 625 14.69 0.00 -19.17
N PRO A 626 15.43 -1.12 -19.23
CA PRO A 626 16.86 -1.14 -18.88
C PRO A 626 17.69 -0.15 -19.71
N GLU A 627 17.44 -0.10 -21.02
CA GLU A 627 18.20 0.72 -21.98
C GLU A 627 17.94 2.22 -21.76
N ALA A 628 16.70 2.56 -21.40
CA ALA A 628 16.30 3.90 -20.98
C ALA A 628 16.95 4.33 -19.65
N ARG A 629 17.49 3.40 -18.85
CA ARG A 629 18.30 3.66 -17.65
C ARG A 629 19.81 3.60 -17.89
N GLY A 630 20.22 3.23 -19.11
CA GLY A 630 21.63 3.05 -19.47
C GLY A 630 22.20 1.67 -19.12
N LEU A 631 21.38 0.62 -19.16
CA LEU A 631 21.74 -0.76 -18.86
C LEU A 631 21.52 -1.67 -20.07
N ASP A 632 22.47 -2.57 -20.38
CA ASP A 632 22.32 -3.59 -21.43
C ASP A 632 21.24 -4.64 -21.12
N LYS A 633 20.93 -4.85 -19.83
CA LYS A 633 20.04 -5.89 -19.31
C LYS A 633 19.41 -5.45 -17.99
N GLY A 634 18.17 -5.89 -17.75
CA GLY A 634 17.44 -5.65 -16.50
C GLY A 634 15.96 -5.97 -16.66
N LEU A 635 15.15 -5.53 -15.71
CA LEU A 635 13.70 -5.51 -15.85
C LEU A 635 13.23 -4.13 -16.35
N THR A 636 12.06 -4.09 -17.00
CA THR A 636 11.26 -2.86 -17.03
C THR A 636 10.75 -2.60 -15.62
N GLU A 637 10.72 -1.34 -15.19
CA GLU A 637 10.30 -0.93 -13.85
C GLU A 637 9.21 0.14 -13.90
N VAL A 638 8.36 0.19 -12.86
CA VAL A 638 7.32 1.22 -12.74
C VAL A 638 7.85 2.42 -11.94
N TRP A 639 7.99 3.55 -12.62
CA TRP A 639 8.40 4.82 -12.01
C TRP A 639 7.25 5.84 -12.11
N ILE A 640 7.27 6.86 -11.26
CA ILE A 640 6.27 7.92 -11.22
C ILE A 640 6.92 9.23 -11.67
N LYS A 641 6.46 9.74 -12.82
CA LYS A 641 6.79 11.06 -13.32
C LYS A 641 6.01 12.11 -12.52
N VAL A 642 6.72 13.09 -11.97
CA VAL A 642 6.14 14.21 -11.21
C VAL A 642 6.32 15.50 -12.00
N LEU A 643 5.22 16.16 -12.34
CA LEU A 643 5.21 17.43 -13.07
C LEU A 643 4.70 18.55 -12.17
N ASN A 644 5.56 19.51 -11.84
CA ASN A 644 5.16 20.77 -11.21
C ASN A 644 4.80 21.78 -12.31
N GLN A 645 3.51 22.09 -12.40
CA GLN A 645 2.92 22.92 -13.46
C GLN A 645 3.19 24.41 -13.25
N THR A 646 3.43 24.85 -12.01
CA THR A 646 3.83 26.23 -11.69
C THR A 646 5.22 26.52 -12.20
N ASP A 647 6.19 25.67 -11.87
CA ASP A 647 7.61 25.88 -12.14
C ASP A 647 8.09 25.35 -13.51
N ASP A 648 7.27 24.52 -14.18
CA ASP A 648 7.65 23.78 -15.40
C ASP A 648 8.88 22.88 -15.16
N THR A 649 8.85 22.13 -14.05
CA THR A 649 9.89 21.19 -13.63
C THR A 649 9.35 19.75 -13.58
N HIS A 650 10.16 18.83 -14.08
CA HIS A 650 9.83 17.42 -14.24
C HIS A 650 10.78 16.58 -13.38
N PHE A 651 10.27 15.64 -12.61
CA PHE A 651 11.07 14.68 -11.84
C PHE A 651 10.61 13.26 -12.13
N LEU A 652 11.47 12.29 -11.84
CA LEU A 652 11.15 10.87 -11.89
C LEU A 652 11.41 10.30 -10.49
N TRP A 653 10.40 9.71 -9.88
CA TRP A 653 10.49 9.04 -8.60
C TRP A 653 10.35 7.55 -8.81
N GLU A 654 11.30 6.77 -8.32
CA GLU A 654 11.14 5.33 -8.17
C GLU A 654 9.92 5.01 -7.29
N LYS A 655 9.31 3.85 -7.52
CA LYS A 655 8.21 3.29 -6.73
C LYS A 655 8.32 3.60 -5.23
N ASN A 656 9.43 3.23 -4.59
CA ASN A 656 9.62 3.37 -3.15
C ASN A 656 9.60 4.83 -2.67
N ARG A 657 10.23 5.74 -3.43
CA ARG A 657 10.25 7.18 -3.13
C ARG A 657 8.86 7.80 -3.31
N PHE A 658 8.13 7.42 -4.36
CA PHE A 658 6.73 7.83 -4.52
C PHE A 658 5.84 7.29 -3.38
N MET A 659 5.96 6.01 -3.01
CA MET A 659 5.20 5.41 -1.90
C MET A 659 5.42 6.24 -0.62
N SER A 660 6.68 6.54 -0.29
CA SER A 660 7.06 7.29 0.91
C SER A 660 6.46 8.70 0.92
N ARG A 661 6.67 9.48 -0.16
CA ARG A 661 6.08 10.81 -0.33
C ARG A 661 4.55 10.78 -0.31
N TYR A 662 3.92 9.79 -0.95
CA TYR A 662 2.46 9.62 -0.99
C TYR A 662 1.85 9.56 0.42
N TYR A 663 2.52 8.92 1.37
CA TYR A 663 1.99 8.84 2.74
C TYR A 663 2.09 10.16 3.49
N GLY A 664 3.13 10.96 3.24
CA GLY A 664 3.18 12.35 3.70
C GLY A 664 2.07 13.21 3.09
N MET A 665 1.74 13.00 1.80
CA MET A 665 0.60 13.67 1.15
C MET A 665 -0.72 13.32 1.84
N GLN A 666 -0.90 12.05 2.20
CA GLN A 666 -2.08 11.57 2.90
C GLN A 666 -2.17 12.15 4.32
N GLU A 667 -1.08 12.20 5.08
CA GLU A 667 -1.05 12.83 6.41
C GLU A 667 -1.38 14.33 6.33
N MET A 668 -0.81 15.05 5.35
CA MET A 668 -1.14 16.46 5.08
C MET A 668 -2.63 16.65 4.74
N TYR A 669 -3.22 15.72 3.98
CA TYR A 669 -4.64 15.73 3.63
C TYR A 669 -5.53 15.44 4.86
N GLU A 670 -5.23 14.39 5.61
CA GLU A 670 -5.94 14.01 6.85
C GLU A 670 -5.92 15.18 7.86
N ASN A 671 -4.78 15.82 8.08
CA ASN A 671 -4.66 16.96 9.00
C ASN A 671 -5.43 18.20 8.53
N LYS A 672 -5.53 18.45 7.21
CA LYS A 672 -6.44 19.48 6.67
C LYS A 672 -7.91 19.15 6.94
N MET A 673 -8.30 17.89 6.82
CA MET A 673 -9.69 17.44 7.05
C MET A 673 -10.07 17.41 8.54
N ASP A 674 -9.13 17.11 9.43
CA ASP A 674 -9.25 17.32 10.88
C ASP A 674 -9.30 18.83 11.25
N GLY A 675 -9.07 19.73 10.28
CA GLY A 675 -9.04 21.18 10.47
C GLY A 675 -7.89 21.64 11.35
N ASP A 676 -6.74 20.97 11.29
CA ASP A 676 -5.51 21.43 11.94
C ASP A 676 -5.11 22.83 11.41
N ALA A 677 -4.43 23.64 12.21
CA ALA A 677 -3.92 24.93 11.78
C ALA A 677 -2.63 24.75 10.95
N ASP A 678 -1.77 23.80 11.35
CA ASP A 678 -0.42 23.64 10.83
C ASP A 678 -0.32 22.59 9.71
N TRP A 679 -1.46 22.17 9.13
CA TRP A 679 -1.51 21.20 8.02
C TRP A 679 -0.67 21.62 6.80
N ASN A 680 -0.58 22.93 6.54
CA ASN A 680 0.12 23.48 5.38
C ASN A 680 1.61 23.68 5.68
N LEU A 681 2.35 22.56 5.67
CA LEU A 681 3.77 22.49 5.98
C LEU A 681 4.64 23.44 5.09
N PRO A 682 5.79 23.92 5.59
CA PRO A 682 6.79 24.62 4.78
C PRO A 682 7.26 23.79 3.58
N LYS A 683 7.74 24.43 2.49
CA LYS A 683 8.15 23.75 1.25
C LYS A 683 9.17 22.63 1.48
N GLU A 684 10.05 22.81 2.46
CA GLU A 684 11.12 21.89 2.84
C GLU A 684 10.57 20.59 3.44
N ARG A 685 9.32 20.59 3.91
CA ARG A 685 8.57 19.45 4.43
C ARG A 685 7.33 19.09 3.62
N ASP A 686 7.00 19.86 2.59
CA ASP A 686 5.86 19.59 1.71
C ASP A 686 6.15 18.32 0.87
N PRO A 687 5.31 17.27 0.98
CA PRO A 687 5.55 15.99 0.31
C PRO A 687 5.34 16.08 -1.20
N PHE A 688 4.54 17.03 -1.70
CA PHE A 688 4.35 17.32 -3.13
C PHE A 688 5.51 18.12 -3.72
N TYR A 689 6.34 18.77 -2.88
CA TYR A 689 7.41 19.64 -3.35
C TYR A 689 8.73 18.91 -3.58
N GLU A 690 9.35 19.22 -4.71
CA GLU A 690 10.72 18.85 -5.04
C GLU A 690 11.50 20.09 -5.49
N PRO A 691 12.67 20.39 -4.90
CA PRO A 691 13.50 21.51 -5.31
C PRO A 691 13.96 21.40 -6.78
N PRO A 692 13.87 22.46 -7.61
CA PRO A 692 14.33 22.44 -9.00
C PRO A 692 15.80 22.07 -9.20
N ASP A 693 16.65 22.31 -8.19
CA ASP A 693 18.09 22.02 -8.21
C ASP A 693 18.44 20.56 -7.86
N SER A 694 17.45 19.73 -7.48
CA SER A 694 17.60 18.28 -7.30
C SER A 694 18.15 17.58 -8.55
N GLU A 695 18.91 16.49 -8.38
CA GLU A 695 19.39 15.70 -9.52
C GLU A 695 18.23 14.97 -10.21
N VAL A 696 18.15 15.15 -11.53
CA VAL A 696 17.20 14.47 -12.43
C VAL A 696 17.93 13.75 -13.54
N PHE A 697 17.39 12.59 -13.93
CA PHE A 697 17.75 11.93 -15.18
C PHE A 697 17.15 12.71 -16.36
N ILE A 698 17.96 13.03 -17.36
CA ILE A 698 17.55 13.79 -18.56
C ILE A 698 17.35 12.84 -19.75
N GLY A 699 18.17 11.81 -19.87
CA GLY A 699 18.08 10.78 -20.91
C GLY A 699 19.38 9.98 -21.06
N SER A 700 19.34 8.93 -21.87
CA SER A 700 20.53 8.14 -22.24
C SER A 700 20.87 8.35 -23.72
N ALA A 701 22.17 8.36 -24.03
CA ALA A 701 22.69 8.26 -25.38
C ALA A 701 23.38 6.90 -25.54
N VAL A 702 23.04 6.17 -26.61
CA VAL A 702 23.58 4.85 -26.93
C VAL A 702 24.74 5.02 -27.90
N VAL A 703 25.96 4.78 -27.44
CA VAL A 703 27.19 4.93 -28.25
C VAL A 703 27.65 3.56 -28.72
N PHE A 704 27.67 3.34 -30.03
CA PHE A 704 28.16 2.10 -30.64
C PHE A 704 29.69 2.02 -30.52
N LEU A 705 30.22 0.90 -30.00
CA LEU A 705 31.66 0.71 -29.82
C LEU A 705 32.37 0.09 -31.03
N GLN A 706 31.62 -0.32 -32.05
CA GLN A 706 32.10 -1.19 -33.13
C GLN A 706 33.28 -0.61 -33.91
N SER A 707 33.37 0.72 -34.07
CA SER A 707 34.52 1.40 -34.70
C SER A 707 35.85 1.05 -34.04
N LEU A 708 35.90 1.02 -32.71
CA LEU A 708 37.09 0.66 -31.94
C LEU A 708 37.52 -0.79 -32.15
N SER A 709 36.58 -1.71 -32.45
CA SER A 709 36.90 -3.11 -32.76
C SER A 709 37.67 -3.27 -34.07
N PHE A 710 37.65 -2.26 -34.95
CA PHE A 710 38.40 -2.20 -36.21
C PHE A 710 39.57 -1.20 -36.17
N LEU A 711 39.86 -0.57 -35.02
CA LEU A 711 40.77 0.58 -34.86
C LEU A 711 40.38 1.83 -35.69
N ILE A 712 39.09 2.03 -35.95
CA ILE A 712 38.59 3.24 -36.61
C ILE A 712 38.30 4.30 -35.53
N ASP A 713 38.82 5.52 -35.69
CA ASP A 713 38.40 6.68 -34.91
C ASP A 713 37.06 7.25 -35.41
N SER A 714 36.15 7.58 -34.48
CA SER A 714 34.77 8.02 -34.79
C SER A 714 34.34 9.15 -33.87
N GLU A 715 33.89 10.27 -34.43
CA GLU A 715 33.30 11.40 -33.71
C GLU A 715 31.88 11.66 -34.23
N GLU A 716 30.89 11.40 -33.37
CA GLU A 716 29.48 11.30 -33.76
C GLU A 716 28.55 11.98 -32.74
N ALA A 717 27.38 12.40 -33.24
CA ALA A 717 26.31 13.03 -32.47
C ALA A 717 25.19 12.01 -32.19
N PHE A 718 25.09 11.55 -30.94
CA PHE A 718 24.13 10.55 -30.51
C PHE A 718 22.89 11.21 -29.89
N PRO A 719 21.65 10.80 -30.25
CA PRO A 719 20.46 11.35 -29.62
C PRO A 719 20.41 10.98 -28.13
N ILE A 720 20.10 11.97 -27.29
CA ILE A 720 19.83 11.80 -25.87
C ILE A 720 18.33 11.54 -25.76
N VAL A 721 17.92 10.34 -25.37
CA VAL A 721 16.51 9.91 -25.36
C VAL A 721 16.00 9.81 -23.93
N ASP A 722 14.82 10.37 -23.63
CA ASP A 722 14.18 10.22 -22.32
C ASP A 722 13.46 8.87 -22.16
N PHE A 723 13.02 8.58 -20.93
CA PHE A 723 12.27 7.37 -20.59
C PHE A 723 10.91 7.23 -21.30
N SER A 724 10.45 8.25 -22.03
CA SER A 724 9.23 8.23 -22.84
C SER A 724 9.53 8.12 -24.35
N GLY A 725 10.79 8.00 -24.74
CA GLY A 725 11.23 7.92 -26.13
C GLY A 725 11.41 9.27 -26.84
N ASN A 726 11.36 10.41 -26.12
CA ASN A 726 11.55 11.72 -26.74
C ASN A 726 13.05 12.05 -26.90
N GLU A 727 13.44 12.61 -28.05
CA GLU A 727 14.76 13.21 -28.21
C GLU A 727 14.85 14.52 -27.39
N MET A 728 15.74 14.53 -26.41
CA MET A 728 16.00 15.64 -25.50
C MET A 728 17.17 16.52 -25.94
N GLY A 729 17.84 16.17 -27.04
CA GLY A 729 19.06 16.83 -27.55
C GLY A 729 20.04 15.79 -28.07
N GLN A 730 21.25 16.22 -28.41
CA GLN A 730 22.29 15.36 -28.99
C GLN A 730 23.60 15.49 -28.21
N LEU A 731 24.27 14.36 -27.96
CA LEU A 731 25.54 14.25 -27.26
C LEU A 731 26.65 13.93 -28.27
N ASN A 732 27.65 14.82 -28.35
CA ASN A 732 28.83 14.62 -29.18
C ASN A 732 29.85 13.78 -28.42
N VAL A 733 30.16 12.60 -28.95
CA VAL A 733 31.13 11.65 -28.38
C VAL A 733 32.17 11.31 -29.42
N SER A 734 33.44 11.37 -29.04
CA SER A 734 34.57 10.90 -29.86
C SER A 734 35.20 9.67 -29.21
N LEU A 735 35.32 8.62 -30.00
CA LEU A 735 36.04 7.38 -29.68
C LEU A 735 37.32 7.35 -30.51
N SER A 736 38.44 6.98 -29.90
CA SER A 736 39.71 6.84 -30.63
C SER A 736 40.52 5.66 -30.10
N PRO A 737 41.06 4.78 -30.96
CA PRO A 737 42.11 3.86 -30.56
C PRO A 737 43.41 4.64 -30.28
N CYS A 738 44.19 4.12 -29.35
CA CYS A 738 45.44 4.71 -28.89
C CYS A 738 46.53 3.64 -28.76
N SER A 739 47.77 4.09 -28.92
CA SER A 739 48.93 3.38 -28.38
C SER A 739 48.85 3.29 -26.86
N VAL A 740 49.57 2.35 -26.24
CA VAL A 740 49.68 2.23 -24.76
C VAL A 740 50.33 3.43 -24.06
N ALA A 741 50.77 4.45 -24.81
CA ALA A 741 51.26 5.74 -24.35
C ALA A 741 50.19 6.86 -24.46
N GLY A 742 48.94 6.53 -24.76
CA GLY A 742 47.82 7.48 -24.87
C GLY A 742 47.76 8.30 -26.17
N LYS A 743 48.78 8.19 -27.04
CA LYS A 743 48.76 8.83 -28.37
C LYS A 743 47.74 8.12 -29.26
N GLU A 744 46.79 8.91 -29.78
CA GLU A 744 45.76 8.51 -30.75
C GLU A 744 46.37 7.92 -32.03
N ILE A 745 45.76 6.84 -32.50
CA ILE A 745 46.02 6.19 -33.78
C ILE A 745 44.94 6.69 -34.75
N ARG A 746 45.31 7.03 -35.99
CA ARG A 746 44.40 7.51 -37.03
C ARG A 746 44.75 6.88 -38.37
N GLY A 747 43.73 6.49 -39.14
CA GLY A 747 43.92 5.93 -40.49
C GLY A 747 44.60 4.56 -40.56
N ALA A 748 44.74 3.86 -39.43
CA ALA A 748 45.12 2.44 -39.39
C ALA A 748 43.90 1.62 -38.99
N PHE A 749 43.71 0.44 -39.57
CA PHE A 749 42.60 -0.46 -39.27
C PHE A 749 43.08 -1.92 -39.19
N VAL A 750 42.22 -2.81 -38.72
CA VAL A 750 42.35 -4.27 -38.87
C VAL A 750 41.23 -4.80 -39.76
N GLU A 751 41.46 -5.87 -40.52
CA GLU A 751 40.40 -6.50 -41.33
C GLU A 751 39.45 -7.33 -40.47
N GLN A 752 39.98 -7.96 -39.40
CA GLN A 752 39.19 -8.74 -38.45
C GLN A 752 39.45 -8.27 -37.00
N PRO A 753 38.42 -7.98 -36.20
CA PRO A 753 38.59 -7.54 -34.81
C PRO A 753 39.42 -8.49 -33.94
N LYS A 754 39.42 -9.79 -34.25
CA LYS A 754 40.23 -10.80 -33.54
C LYS A 754 41.74 -10.59 -33.69
N GLU A 755 42.19 -9.83 -34.69
CA GLU A 755 43.58 -9.40 -34.81
C GLU A 755 44.05 -8.53 -33.63
N LEU A 756 43.14 -7.94 -32.84
CA LEU A 756 43.49 -7.16 -31.67
C LEU A 756 43.85 -8.03 -30.46
N VAL A 757 43.38 -9.27 -30.40
CA VAL A 757 43.61 -10.17 -29.25
C VAL A 757 45.10 -10.47 -29.09
N GLY A 758 45.60 -10.36 -27.86
CA GLY A 758 47.03 -10.55 -27.55
C GLY A 758 47.91 -9.32 -27.84
N LYS A 759 47.45 -8.34 -28.62
CA LYS A 759 48.15 -7.06 -28.82
C LYS A 759 47.88 -6.10 -27.66
N ASN A 760 48.75 -5.11 -27.47
CA ASN A 760 48.62 -4.10 -26.42
C ASN A 760 48.09 -2.78 -27.02
N PHE A 761 46.88 -2.39 -26.62
CA PHE A 761 46.23 -1.15 -27.08
C PHE A 761 45.66 -0.35 -25.92
N ALA A 762 45.36 0.92 -26.19
CA ALA A 762 44.48 1.72 -25.36
C ALA A 762 43.30 2.25 -26.19
N PHE A 763 42.23 2.63 -25.52
CA PHE A 763 41.03 3.20 -26.13
C PHE A 763 40.65 4.46 -25.36
N LYS A 764 40.50 5.58 -26.08
CA LYS A 764 40.13 6.86 -25.51
C LYS A 764 38.66 7.15 -25.80
N VAL A 765 37.93 7.55 -24.75
CA VAL A 765 36.55 8.03 -24.82
C VAL A 765 36.55 9.51 -24.47
N LYS A 766 35.99 10.34 -25.35
CA LYS A 766 35.82 11.79 -25.15
C LYS A 766 34.32 12.13 -25.14
N ILE A 767 33.84 12.68 -24.04
CA ILE A 767 32.51 13.31 -23.95
C ILE A 767 32.71 14.80 -24.21
N LEU A 768 32.35 15.27 -25.42
CA LEU A 768 32.73 16.58 -25.91
C LEU A 768 31.74 17.66 -25.44
N SER A 769 30.48 17.53 -25.84
CA SER A 769 29.41 18.48 -25.55
C SER A 769 28.03 17.85 -25.72
N ALA A 770 27.00 18.45 -25.15
CA ALA A 770 25.61 18.23 -25.57
C ALA A 770 25.06 19.49 -26.23
N ILE A 771 24.08 19.33 -27.12
CA ILE A 771 23.44 20.39 -27.90
C ILE A 771 21.92 20.20 -27.86
N GLY A 772 21.17 21.30 -27.77
CA GLY A 772 19.71 21.30 -27.94
C GLY A 772 18.90 20.96 -26.68
N LEU A 773 19.54 20.84 -25.50
CA LEU A 773 18.84 20.46 -24.27
C LEU A 773 17.71 21.45 -23.91
N PRO A 774 16.59 21.01 -23.31
CA PRO A 774 15.44 21.87 -23.04
C PRO A 774 15.82 23.05 -22.15
N LYS A 775 15.25 24.24 -22.43
CA LYS A 775 15.55 25.49 -21.69
C LYS A 775 15.26 25.44 -20.17
N ARG A 776 14.53 24.42 -19.69
CA ARG A 776 14.34 24.14 -18.25
C ARG A 776 15.57 23.55 -17.57
N ILE A 777 16.49 22.95 -18.31
CA ILE A 777 17.73 22.37 -17.77
C ILE A 777 18.71 23.49 -17.38
N ASN A 778 19.29 23.36 -16.19
CA ASN A 778 20.18 24.34 -15.56
C ASN A 778 21.64 23.93 -15.70
N LYS A 779 21.94 22.73 -15.20
CA LYS A 779 23.26 22.12 -15.06
C LYS A 779 23.16 20.68 -15.50
N THR A 780 24.24 20.12 -16.07
CA THR A 780 24.32 18.72 -16.49
C THR A 780 25.68 18.10 -16.23
N ARG A 781 25.71 16.78 -16.10
CA ARG A 781 26.90 15.92 -16.09
C ARG A 781 26.56 14.60 -16.79
N CYS A 782 27.53 14.02 -17.50
CA CYS A 782 27.37 12.69 -18.07
C CYS A 782 27.98 11.63 -17.13
N LYS A 783 27.35 10.46 -17.00
CA LYS A 783 27.91 9.27 -16.34
C LYS A 783 27.96 8.13 -17.36
N TYR A 784 29.10 7.44 -17.45
CA TYR A 784 29.29 6.31 -18.38
C TYR A 784 30.27 5.27 -17.82
N ARG A 785 30.26 4.07 -18.38
CA ARG A 785 31.16 2.98 -18.00
C ARG A 785 31.78 2.36 -19.25
N PHE A 786 33.05 2.01 -19.19
CA PHE A 786 33.77 1.30 -20.25
C PHE A 786 34.11 -0.13 -19.79
N PHE A 787 34.53 -1.00 -20.71
CA PHE A 787 34.66 -2.44 -20.47
C PHE A 787 35.41 -2.82 -19.17
N GLY A 788 34.72 -3.45 -18.22
CA GLY A 788 35.30 -3.92 -16.96
C GLY A 788 35.72 -2.82 -15.97
N GLU A 789 35.57 -1.56 -16.32
CA GLU A 789 36.07 -0.40 -15.58
C GLU A 789 35.02 0.19 -14.65
N LYS A 790 35.47 1.09 -13.74
CA LYS A 790 34.56 1.86 -12.89
C LYS A 790 33.81 2.92 -13.70
N GLU A 791 32.66 3.31 -13.18
CA GLU A 791 31.86 4.39 -13.76
C GLU A 791 32.57 5.74 -13.62
N VAL A 792 32.53 6.53 -14.70
CA VAL A 792 33.17 7.84 -14.80
C VAL A 792 32.10 8.91 -14.95
N THR A 793 32.21 9.98 -14.16
CA THR A 793 31.30 11.13 -14.17
C THR A 793 32.04 12.38 -14.65
N THR A 794 31.46 13.13 -15.60
CA THR A 794 32.04 14.40 -16.07
C THR A 794 31.90 15.51 -15.02
N LYS A 795 32.63 16.61 -15.20
CA LYS A 795 32.33 17.87 -14.49
C LYS A 795 30.90 18.33 -14.80
N THR A 796 30.28 19.01 -13.84
CA THR A 796 28.93 19.58 -13.97
C THR A 796 28.99 20.93 -14.68
N ILE A 797 28.35 21.06 -15.84
CA ILE A 797 28.39 22.23 -16.73
C ILE A 797 27.00 22.86 -16.86
N SER A 798 26.92 24.19 -16.90
CA SER A 798 25.65 24.94 -16.96
C SER A 798 25.24 25.26 -18.41
N GLY A 799 23.93 25.25 -18.70
CA GLY A 799 23.34 25.69 -19.96
C GLY A 799 22.71 24.58 -20.82
N SER A 800 22.05 24.99 -21.90
CA SER A 800 21.36 24.08 -22.85
C SER A 800 22.29 23.43 -23.88
N ASN A 801 23.50 23.98 -24.06
CA ASN A 801 24.54 23.46 -24.95
C ASN A 801 25.86 23.30 -24.16
N PRO A 802 25.90 22.41 -23.15
CA PRO A 802 27.05 22.26 -22.26
C PRO A 802 28.26 21.67 -23.00
N VAL A 803 29.43 22.28 -22.82
CA VAL A 803 30.72 21.74 -23.30
C VAL A 803 31.42 21.08 -22.11
N TYR A 804 31.59 19.76 -22.16
CA TYR A 804 32.19 18.97 -21.08
C TYR A 804 33.71 18.85 -21.23
N SER A 805 34.21 18.74 -22.47
CA SER A 805 35.63 18.52 -22.81
C SER A 805 36.31 17.48 -21.92
N HIS A 806 35.61 16.36 -21.66
CA HIS A 806 36.08 15.29 -20.76
C HIS A 806 36.64 14.14 -21.58
N GLU A 807 37.88 13.75 -21.34
CA GLU A 807 38.46 12.53 -21.91
C GLU A 807 38.93 11.55 -20.82
N ASN A 808 38.86 10.25 -21.12
CA ASN A 808 39.52 9.20 -20.34
C ASN A 808 40.12 8.15 -21.27
N THR A 809 41.22 7.51 -20.87
CA THR A 809 41.96 6.54 -21.70
C THR A 809 42.16 5.22 -20.97
N TYR A 810 41.55 4.16 -21.50
CA TYR A 810 41.54 2.82 -20.93
C TYR A 810 42.61 1.95 -21.62
N THR A 811 43.55 1.36 -20.87
CA THR A 811 44.72 0.67 -21.45
C THR A 811 44.71 -0.82 -21.11
N TYR A 812 44.77 -1.68 -22.14
CA TYR A 812 44.66 -3.14 -21.99
C TYR A 812 45.95 -3.82 -22.44
N ARG A 813 46.48 -4.69 -21.56
CA ARG A 813 47.77 -5.36 -21.73
C ARG A 813 47.69 -6.84 -21.32
N PRO A 814 47.36 -7.76 -22.25
CA PRO A 814 46.91 -7.53 -23.62
C PRO A 814 45.42 -7.16 -23.72
N VAL A 815 44.97 -6.82 -24.93
CA VAL A 815 43.56 -6.91 -25.33
C VAL A 815 43.12 -8.38 -25.31
N THR A 816 41.91 -8.63 -24.79
CA THR A 816 41.34 -9.98 -24.64
C THR A 816 40.19 -10.22 -25.62
N ASP A 817 39.89 -11.48 -25.95
CA ASP A 817 38.75 -11.87 -26.82
C ASP A 817 37.43 -11.27 -26.28
N LYS A 818 37.21 -11.30 -24.95
CA LYS A 818 36.05 -10.68 -24.28
C LYS A 818 35.95 -9.16 -24.47
N LEU A 819 37.08 -8.45 -24.55
CA LEU A 819 37.09 -7.01 -24.85
C LEU A 819 36.74 -6.78 -26.32
N VAL A 820 37.30 -7.58 -27.24
CA VAL A 820 36.98 -7.50 -28.67
C VAL A 820 35.49 -7.78 -28.92
N ASP A 821 34.94 -8.84 -28.31
CA ASP A 821 33.52 -9.17 -28.38
C ASP A 821 32.63 -8.03 -27.86
N HIS A 822 33.02 -7.38 -26.75
CA HIS A 822 32.29 -6.23 -26.21
C HIS A 822 32.39 -5.00 -27.11
N LEU A 823 33.59 -4.65 -27.60
CA LEU A 823 33.76 -3.55 -28.55
C LEU A 823 32.95 -3.78 -29.84
N HIS A 824 32.86 -5.02 -30.30
CA HIS A 824 32.18 -5.34 -31.57
C HIS A 824 30.65 -5.48 -31.44
N ASN A 825 30.15 -6.00 -30.32
CA ASN A 825 28.73 -6.41 -30.17
C ASN A 825 27.96 -5.67 -29.05
N SER A 826 28.61 -4.82 -28.25
CA SER A 826 27.97 -4.09 -27.14
C SER A 826 27.97 -2.57 -27.37
N ASN A 827 27.10 -1.89 -26.64
CA ASN A 827 27.01 -0.43 -26.64
C ASN A 827 27.60 0.14 -25.35
N MET A 828 28.10 1.36 -25.41
CA MET A 828 28.37 2.17 -24.22
C MET A 828 27.21 3.14 -24.01
N TYR A 829 26.50 2.97 -22.90
CA TYR A 829 25.46 3.91 -22.50
C TYR A 829 26.09 5.12 -21.79
N VAL A 830 25.81 6.32 -22.30
CA VAL A 830 26.16 7.58 -21.65
C VAL A 830 24.88 8.21 -21.11
N THR A 831 24.72 8.21 -19.79
CA THR A 831 23.55 8.78 -19.12
C THR A 831 23.77 10.25 -18.80
N VAL A 832 22.82 11.10 -19.18
CA VAL A 832 22.86 12.55 -18.94
C VAL A 832 22.00 12.86 -17.72
N TRP A 833 22.65 13.36 -16.69
CA TRP A 833 22.05 13.78 -15.42
C TRP A 833 22.18 15.28 -15.25
N GLY A 834 21.33 15.91 -14.46
CA GLY A 834 21.42 17.35 -14.26
C GLY A 834 20.43 17.89 -13.23
N SER A 835 20.20 19.20 -13.27
CA SER A 835 19.15 19.86 -12.49
C SER A 835 18.45 20.95 -13.32
N GLN A 836 17.37 21.51 -12.80
CA GLN A 836 16.44 22.37 -13.53
C GLN A 836 16.42 23.81 -13.00
N LYS A 837 15.64 24.68 -13.69
CA LYS A 837 15.30 26.04 -13.27
C LYS A 837 13.79 26.16 -13.11
N GLY A 838 13.34 26.59 -11.93
CA GLY A 838 11.94 27.01 -11.76
C GLY A 838 11.61 28.21 -12.65
N ARG A 839 10.34 28.47 -12.92
CA ARG A 839 9.94 29.57 -13.83
C ARG A 839 10.36 30.95 -13.31
N SER A 840 10.41 31.14 -11.99
CA SER A 840 10.94 32.35 -11.34
C SER A 840 12.40 32.67 -11.77
N ASP A 841 13.24 31.64 -11.88
CA ASP A 841 14.65 31.78 -12.29
C ASP A 841 14.82 32.00 -13.80
N ARG A 842 13.77 31.79 -14.58
CA ARG A 842 13.77 32.04 -16.04
C ARG A 842 13.42 33.50 -16.36
N SER A 843 12.69 34.18 -15.49
CA SER A 843 12.33 35.60 -15.64
C SER A 843 13.41 36.59 -15.17
N SER A 844 14.44 36.15 -14.44
CA SER A 844 15.42 37.04 -13.82
C SER A 844 16.51 37.58 -14.75
N ARG A 845 16.49 37.28 -16.06
CA ARG A 845 17.46 37.79 -17.04
C ARG A 845 16.82 38.26 -18.37
N THR A 846 17.30 39.43 -18.81
CA THR A 846 17.12 40.05 -20.14
C THR A 846 15.68 40.35 -20.57
N SER A 847 15.19 41.51 -20.19
CA SER A 847 14.20 42.27 -20.95
C SER A 847 14.87 42.99 -22.13
N THR A 848 14.60 42.56 -23.37
CA THR A 848 14.90 43.36 -24.57
C THR A 848 13.94 42.95 -25.70
N PRO A 849 13.11 43.85 -26.25
CA PRO A 849 12.13 43.49 -27.26
C PRO A 849 12.76 43.41 -28.65
N ALA A 850 12.79 42.21 -29.24
CA ALA A 850 13.12 42.00 -30.65
C ALA A 850 11.86 41.55 -31.42
N SER A 851 11.63 42.13 -32.60
CA SER A 851 10.35 41.97 -33.32
C SER A 851 10.23 40.62 -34.04
N THR A 852 9.08 39.97 -33.88
CA THR A 852 8.71 38.78 -34.63
C THR A 852 8.34 39.12 -36.07
N LYS A 853 9.14 38.68 -37.04
CA LYS A 853 8.67 38.45 -38.42
C LYS A 853 8.57 36.94 -38.67
N SER A 854 7.40 36.48 -39.04
CA SER A 854 7.15 35.09 -39.43
C SER A 854 7.72 34.80 -40.82
N THR A 855 8.44 33.68 -40.97
CA THR A 855 8.83 33.14 -42.28
C THR A 855 8.55 31.64 -42.31
N THR A 856 7.44 31.27 -42.93
CA THR A 856 7.07 29.88 -43.21
C THR A 856 7.86 29.37 -44.41
N THR A 857 8.50 28.20 -44.31
CA THR A 857 9.09 27.50 -45.46
C THR A 857 8.77 26.01 -45.43
N ASN A 858 8.43 25.45 -46.60
CA ASN A 858 7.98 24.07 -46.74
C ASN A 858 9.17 23.10 -46.91
N GLY A 859 9.13 21.95 -46.23
CA GLY A 859 10.14 20.87 -46.33
C GLY A 859 9.58 19.47 -46.62
N SER A 860 8.29 19.35 -46.92
CA SER A 860 7.50 18.10 -46.79
C SER A 860 7.71 17.02 -47.88
N HIS A 861 8.91 16.88 -48.44
CA HIS A 861 9.21 15.85 -49.45
C HIS A 861 10.55 15.10 -49.26
N LYS A 862 11.43 15.50 -48.33
CA LYS A 862 12.63 14.70 -47.97
C LYS A 862 12.44 13.77 -46.76
N ALA A 863 11.38 13.95 -45.97
CA ALA A 863 11.09 13.09 -44.81
C ALA A 863 10.62 11.68 -45.22
N HIS A 864 9.73 11.58 -46.21
CA HIS A 864 8.99 10.35 -46.51
C HIS A 864 9.88 9.18 -46.96
N MET A 865 10.94 9.43 -47.74
CA MET A 865 11.91 8.38 -48.13
C MET A 865 12.90 8.00 -47.02
N ARG A 866 13.01 8.79 -45.94
CA ARG A 866 13.85 8.45 -44.77
C ARG A 866 13.09 7.59 -43.77
N LEU A 867 11.77 7.82 -43.63
CA LEU A 867 10.87 7.02 -42.79
C LEU A 867 10.76 5.56 -43.26
N GLN A 868 10.67 5.34 -44.58
CA GLN A 868 10.56 3.98 -45.15
C GLN A 868 11.73 3.07 -44.71
N ARG A 869 12.97 3.57 -44.82
CA ARG A 869 14.19 2.81 -44.44
C ARG A 869 14.28 2.52 -42.94
N LEU A 870 13.66 3.35 -42.09
CA LEU A 870 13.58 3.11 -40.65
C LEU A 870 12.51 2.06 -40.31
N LEU A 871 11.37 2.06 -41.02
CA LEU A 871 10.34 1.04 -40.87
C LEU A 871 10.81 -0.34 -41.33
N ASP A 872 11.57 -0.42 -42.42
CA ASP A 872 12.11 -1.70 -42.91
C ASP A 872 13.21 -2.25 -41.98
N ALA A 873 13.97 -1.38 -41.29
CA ALA A 873 14.90 -1.80 -40.22
C ALA A 873 14.15 -2.27 -38.96
N ALA A 874 13.15 -1.51 -38.50
CA ALA A 874 12.37 -1.81 -37.30
C ALA A 874 11.61 -3.14 -37.38
N ARG A 875 11.26 -3.60 -38.59
CA ARG A 875 10.63 -4.91 -38.83
C ARG A 875 11.51 -6.13 -38.53
N SER A 876 12.80 -5.94 -38.22
CA SER A 876 13.72 -7.03 -37.82
C SER A 876 13.83 -7.25 -36.31
N ALA A 877 13.22 -6.40 -35.48
CA ALA A 877 13.31 -6.47 -34.02
C ALA A 877 11.93 -6.61 -33.38
N GLU A 878 11.56 -7.83 -32.98
CA GLU A 878 10.33 -8.10 -32.23
C GLU A 878 10.40 -7.59 -30.79
N ASN A 879 10.10 -6.31 -30.59
CA ASN A 879 9.38 -5.76 -29.42
C ASN A 879 9.22 -4.24 -29.58
N THR A 880 8.00 -3.72 -29.56
CA THR A 880 7.75 -2.28 -29.63
C THR A 880 6.75 -1.84 -28.55
N VAL A 881 7.19 -0.92 -27.69
CA VAL A 881 6.36 -0.27 -26.67
C VAL A 881 5.39 0.69 -27.36
N VAL A 882 4.09 0.59 -27.04
CA VAL A 882 3.07 1.49 -27.58
C VAL A 882 2.95 2.73 -26.69
N SER A 883 3.22 3.91 -27.27
CA SER A 883 2.95 5.20 -26.63
C SER A 883 1.51 5.65 -26.94
N ILE A 884 0.74 5.97 -25.89
CA ILE A 884 -0.71 6.20 -25.95
C ILE A 884 -1.10 7.36 -26.90
N LYS A 885 -0.23 8.37 -27.07
CA LYS A 885 -0.50 9.52 -27.94
C LYS A 885 -0.81 9.17 -29.40
N ALA A 886 -0.26 8.06 -29.90
CA ALA A 886 -0.51 7.62 -31.28
C ALA A 886 -1.95 7.17 -31.55
N ILE A 887 -2.79 6.99 -30.51
CA ILE A 887 -4.18 6.58 -30.65
C ILE A 887 -5.13 7.79 -30.74
N GLU A 888 -4.83 8.88 -30.04
CA GLU A 888 -5.68 10.09 -30.04
C GLU A 888 -5.61 10.85 -31.38
N GLU A 889 -4.41 10.99 -31.97
CA GLU A 889 -4.24 11.68 -33.26
C GLU A 889 -4.84 10.90 -34.45
N VAL A 890 -4.93 9.58 -34.36
CA VAL A 890 -5.54 8.73 -35.41
C VAL A 890 -7.07 8.80 -35.39
N MET A 891 -7.70 9.05 -34.23
CA MET A 891 -9.16 9.14 -34.11
C MET A 891 -9.76 10.53 -34.43
N GLN A 892 -8.96 11.47 -34.94
CA GLN A 892 -9.40 12.80 -35.39
C GLN A 892 -8.98 13.13 -36.83
N GLY A 893 -8.48 12.14 -37.60
CA GLY A 893 -7.87 12.35 -38.91
C GLY A 893 -8.78 12.18 -40.15
N ASP A 894 -9.97 11.59 -40.02
CA ASP A 894 -10.81 11.15 -41.14
C ASP A 894 -12.09 12.02 -41.33
N ASP A 895 -11.96 13.34 -41.48
CA ASP A 895 -13.00 14.19 -42.11
C ASP A 895 -12.48 15.60 -42.49
N ASP A 896 -11.67 15.74 -43.56
CA ASP A 896 -11.68 16.92 -44.47
C ASP A 896 -10.63 16.84 -45.63
N ASP A 897 -11.00 16.32 -46.81
CA ASP A 897 -10.56 16.93 -48.09
C ASP A 897 -11.52 16.61 -49.26
N LYS A 898 -12.60 17.40 -49.36
CA LYS A 898 -13.23 17.69 -50.66
C LYS A 898 -13.68 19.15 -50.79
N GLY A 899 -12.74 20.00 -51.21
CA GLY A 899 -13.07 21.01 -52.23
C GLY A 899 -12.85 22.49 -51.88
N LYS A 900 -11.65 23.00 -52.19
CA LYS A 900 -11.43 24.45 -52.40
C LYS A 900 -11.73 24.85 -53.85
N LYS A 901 -12.88 25.49 -54.10
CA LYS A 901 -13.08 26.37 -55.27
C LYS A 901 -13.95 27.59 -54.95
N GLY A 902 -13.43 28.77 -55.31
CA GLY A 902 -14.22 29.93 -55.76
C GLY A 902 -15.07 30.66 -54.71
N SER A 903 -14.50 31.71 -54.11
CA SER A 903 -15.29 32.75 -53.43
C SER A 903 -16.17 33.54 -54.41
N GLY A 904 -17.50 33.57 -54.20
CA GLY A 904 -18.45 34.28 -55.08
C GLY A 904 -19.60 34.93 -54.32
N ARG A 905 -19.38 36.14 -53.79
CA ARG A 905 -20.32 36.82 -52.87
C ARG A 905 -21.30 37.75 -53.62
N ARG A 906 -22.59 37.38 -53.74
CA ARG A 906 -23.68 38.34 -54.05
C ARG A 906 -25.03 37.96 -53.41
N ARG A 907 -25.96 38.92 -53.40
CA ARG A 907 -27.17 38.94 -52.56
C ARG A 907 -28.43 38.44 -53.28
N SER A 908 -29.47 38.24 -52.47
CA SER A 908 -30.89 38.55 -52.72
C SER A 908 -31.72 37.71 -53.69
N SER A 909 -32.66 36.97 -53.07
CA SER A 909 -34.11 37.05 -53.29
C SER A 909 -34.74 36.45 -54.57
N SER A 910 -35.50 35.36 -54.35
CA SER A 910 -36.98 35.33 -54.41
C SER A 910 -37.66 34.30 -55.34
N LYS A 911 -38.78 33.78 -54.82
CA LYS A 911 -40.02 33.39 -55.52
C LYS A 911 -40.01 32.29 -56.60
N LYS A 912 -40.75 31.22 -56.23
CA LYS A 912 -41.90 30.61 -56.95
C LYS A 912 -41.69 29.38 -57.88
N LYS A 913 -42.49 28.37 -57.54
CA LYS A 913 -43.40 27.54 -58.39
C LYS A 913 -42.86 26.26 -59.08
N LYS A 914 -43.43 25.15 -58.58
CA LYS A 914 -44.19 24.07 -59.29
C LYS A 914 -43.47 23.08 -60.22
N SER A 915 -43.94 21.82 -60.15
CA SER A 915 -44.15 20.80 -61.23
C SER A 915 -42.95 20.34 -62.08
N THR A 916 -42.81 19.12 -62.59
CA THR A 916 -43.41 17.76 -62.38
C THR A 916 -42.43 16.74 -63.05
N GLU A 917 -42.60 15.41 -63.19
CA GLU A 917 -43.64 14.39 -62.94
C GLU A 917 -42.91 13.04 -62.64
N SER A 918 -43.40 12.17 -61.76
CA SER A 918 -44.16 10.93 -62.05
C SER A 918 -43.51 9.88 -62.98
N LYS A 919 -43.67 8.60 -62.59
CA LYS A 919 -43.40 7.31 -63.28
C LYS A 919 -42.02 6.66 -63.04
N GLU A 920 -41.85 5.34 -63.15
CA GLU A 920 -42.63 4.14 -62.76
C GLU A 920 -41.94 2.89 -63.38
N ILE A 921 -42.14 1.68 -62.81
CA ILE A 921 -42.13 0.37 -63.54
C ILE A 921 -40.75 -0.09 -64.12
N LYS A 922 -40.30 -1.37 -64.07
CA LYS A 922 -40.60 -2.62 -63.30
C LYS A 922 -39.59 -3.71 -63.77
N VAL A 923 -39.35 -4.77 -62.96
CA VAL A 923 -39.09 -6.18 -63.41
C VAL A 923 -37.76 -6.42 -64.19
N ASP A 924 -36.97 -7.50 -64.02
CA ASP A 924 -37.33 -8.93 -63.97
C ASP A 924 -36.34 -9.87 -63.20
N LYS A 925 -36.64 -11.17 -63.24
CA LYS A 925 -35.86 -12.39 -62.86
C LYS A 925 -35.69 -13.26 -64.15
N PRO A 926 -35.10 -14.51 -64.21
CA PRO A 926 -35.17 -15.59 -63.20
C PRO A 926 -34.08 -16.73 -63.21
N LYS A 927 -34.39 -17.85 -62.50
CA LYS A 927 -33.86 -19.24 -62.61
C LYS A 927 -32.40 -19.48 -62.10
N LYS A 928 -32.13 -20.38 -61.13
CA LYS A 928 -32.28 -21.87 -61.00
C LYS A 928 -31.09 -22.61 -61.67
N THR A 929 -30.50 -23.68 -61.11
CA THR A 929 -31.12 -24.94 -60.61
C THR A 929 -30.27 -25.74 -59.58
N THR A 930 -30.93 -26.38 -58.58
CA THR A 930 -30.76 -27.79 -58.04
C THR A 930 -29.37 -28.31 -57.56
N THR A 931 -29.17 -29.16 -56.53
CA THR A 931 -30.00 -30.02 -55.62
C THR A 931 -29.10 -30.55 -54.46
N SER A 932 -29.44 -31.37 -53.43
CA SER A 932 -30.68 -32.01 -52.89
C SER A 932 -30.46 -32.62 -51.48
N LYS A 933 -31.56 -32.82 -50.71
CA LYS A 933 -31.98 -33.98 -49.86
C LYS A 933 -30.94 -34.94 -49.21
N SER A 934 -31.17 -35.56 -48.04
CA SER A 934 -32.15 -35.40 -46.92
C SER A 934 -31.98 -36.55 -45.88
N ARG A 935 -32.31 -36.34 -44.58
CA ARG A 935 -33.25 -37.19 -43.78
C ARG A 935 -33.27 -36.84 -42.28
N GLU A 936 -34.42 -37.07 -41.64
CA GLU A 936 -34.62 -37.07 -40.19
C GLU A 936 -34.26 -38.42 -39.56
N ARG A 937 -34.06 -38.48 -38.23
CA ARG A 937 -34.87 -39.35 -37.35
C ARG A 937 -34.76 -39.03 -35.85
N LYS A 938 -35.82 -39.34 -35.12
CA LYS A 938 -35.95 -39.24 -33.65
C LYS A 938 -35.32 -40.44 -32.93
N LYS A 939 -34.89 -40.27 -31.68
CA LYS A 939 -35.06 -41.32 -30.64
C LYS A 939 -35.10 -40.75 -29.21
N LYS A 940 -35.75 -41.47 -28.30
CA LYS A 940 -35.73 -41.27 -26.83
C LYS A 940 -34.92 -42.40 -26.18
N ALA A 941 -34.31 -42.09 -25.04
CA ALA A 941 -33.86 -42.98 -23.94
C ALA A 941 -33.61 -42.03 -22.74
N SER A 942 -34.22 -42.14 -21.54
CA SER A 942 -34.07 -43.19 -20.51
C SER A 942 -32.62 -43.33 -20.04
N GLU A 943 -32.24 -43.38 -18.76
CA GLU A 943 -32.83 -43.14 -17.42
C GLU A 943 -31.80 -43.76 -16.44
N ALA A 944 -31.78 -43.30 -15.18
CA ALA A 944 -31.30 -44.03 -14.00
C ALA A 944 -29.80 -44.46 -13.86
N LYS A 945 -29.25 -44.06 -12.69
CA LYS A 945 -28.17 -44.70 -11.91
C LYS A 945 -26.71 -44.62 -12.41
N ASP A 946 -25.72 -44.60 -11.53
CA ASP A 946 -25.73 -44.50 -10.03
C ASP A 946 -25.18 -43.14 -9.55
#